data_AF-A0A9D5RIS2-F1
#
_entry.id   AF-A0A9D5RIS2-F1
#
_cell.length_a   1.000
_cell.length_b   1.000
_cell.length_c   1.000
_cell.angle_alpha   90.00
_cell.angle_beta   90.00
_cell.angle_gamma   90.00
#
_symmetry.space_group_name_H-M   'P 1'
#
loop_
_entity.id
_entity.type
_entity.pdbx_description
1 polymer ?
#
loop_
_entity_poly.entity_id
_entity_poly.type
_entity_poly.pdbx_seq_one_letter_code
_entity_poly.pdbx_strand_id
1 'polypeptide(L)'
;MKSTDNRGLSLKKGKKKEMLFFIKNKTLITIISTIFPPGLIIWLIIASFFEIDNKISITDIVALVLSVLTIIITFKIYLEQRNDNDNIRFTGSYNKIYKEIFSMRKDVTNILKISKQYEFYYELDTIKSHIEIEEKVLDHLTRIENFFTLVGNNKKVTKTFEKLTSYAFYQRIIAFYPYILYVRKNNENMFTQIVEVINLMEKMQKIKSRIQLEKNKCYIGIRESDILYTSNYFKKSVCIFSQNVRKDDFSVRPNQNIPNKETILYYNKGLDTIKSKGNKYVFYNQNEAYNFPPHILAQTICLNKLELLSFLNNKLSVKEWLAQNNVPIIPYETFLGKDILLSKLSDSFSKAEEFVVQSYHGGGGIGTFLFNHSTSYNVRRQINMLQQYIVSPYIPSISANTHIFISDKQIILSPASIQIIELHNNQLCYRGCDYIAFRTLPNSIKEKIKDESLSVAQLLLEKGYRGIAGIDFIIDKEDNVYVSEINPRFQASTILLDKYLSKNKKTPEAKSTLEINEMAFLGGMISTLCFTDEINLSCYYYYKDEFDVKEYKNKFEIFERNNCEILADGVIEDMNLNKIGDNSYLYRVVFPHAICAISPDKDLWIHNNIQIGPKPKDTISLKIALLNQGVRLDSTFQNVKNGVYNSIDIKLLENSIYDSININCAYNIHHSNYSPFYIKNQNGIAKLFYNYDNLCDVLIETNSLEQFTETEREILYLATDRLRINIISGCENKNIGQGCKFCNVSISNKTFTYKQIIDALEHLKTTQKTFEHIMLGGGSRLDAGGWKLIIQICNYLKNDEYYRNKPLSLMSMLPSEAILNKLKEAGIEEVAFNIEVANERLAKCLMPAKHKEGKEAYYNILNKSVNIFGEGNVRSALIVGLDQKEELYNEILTLADMNVIPCLSALRILPGSSMENALPPSNEYLIDVYNHSCALLKELGGSIKDLGPKCNSCRNNMLHL
;
A
#
# COMPACT_ATOMS: atom_id res chain seq x y z
N MET A 1 -34.27 59.30 2.44
CA MET A 1 -33.86 60.61 1.89
C MET A 1 -35.09 61.31 1.32
N LYS A 2 -35.18 62.63 1.51
CA LYS A 2 -36.34 63.52 1.31
C LYS A 2 -36.74 63.73 -0.18
N SER A 3 -38.04 63.98 -0.42
CA SER A 3 -38.61 65.13 -1.17
C SER A 3 -40.14 65.06 -1.09
N THR A 4 -40.83 65.87 -0.25
CA THR A 4 -41.54 67.15 -0.60
C THR A 4 -42.58 66.98 -1.72
N ASP A 5 -43.84 67.41 -1.66
CA ASP A 5 -44.47 68.48 -0.88
C ASP A 5 -46.02 68.37 -0.96
N ASN A 6 -46.69 69.09 -0.05
CA ASN A 6 -48.13 69.15 0.18
C ASN A 6 -48.96 69.75 -0.99
N ARG A 7 -50.18 69.22 -1.20
CA ARG A 7 -51.39 70.04 -1.46
C ARG A 7 -52.61 69.45 -0.75
N GLY A 8 -53.11 70.17 0.24
CA GLY A 8 -54.40 69.88 0.87
C GLY A 8 -55.58 70.34 0.02
N LEU A 9 -56.67 69.59 0.08
CA LEU A 9 -58.00 70.02 -0.33
C LEU A 9 -58.96 69.78 0.83
N SER A 10 -59.49 70.87 1.38
CA SER A 10 -60.42 70.89 2.50
C SER A 10 -61.81 70.42 2.09
N LEU A 11 -62.47 69.61 2.92
CA LEU A 11 -63.91 69.36 2.83
C LEU A 11 -64.62 69.72 4.15
N LYS A 12 -65.79 70.33 3.97
CA LYS A 12 -66.57 71.14 4.92
C LYS A 12 -67.18 70.33 6.09
N LYS A 13 -67.40 71.05 7.19
CA LYS A 13 -67.82 70.65 8.56
C LYS A 13 -69.16 69.86 8.71
N GLY A 14 -69.80 69.39 7.64
CA GLY A 14 -71.07 68.65 7.71
C GLY A 14 -70.96 67.13 7.87
N LYS A 15 -69.85 66.50 7.48
CA LYS A 15 -69.65 65.03 7.50
C LYS A 15 -68.82 64.49 8.67
N LYS A 16 -68.70 65.25 9.77
CA LYS A 16 -67.88 64.86 10.94
C LYS A 16 -68.66 64.09 12.01
N LYS A 17 -70.01 64.05 11.95
CA LYS A 17 -70.84 63.38 12.98
C LYS A 17 -71.13 61.90 12.69
N GLU A 18 -71.25 61.47 11.42
CA GLU A 18 -71.44 60.05 11.07
C GLU A 18 -70.13 59.25 11.11
N MET A 19 -69.00 59.88 10.75
CA MET A 19 -67.66 59.29 10.88
C MET A 19 -67.30 58.95 12.34
N LEU A 20 -67.88 59.66 13.31
CA LEU A 20 -67.66 59.47 14.74
C LEU A 20 -68.48 58.32 15.34
N PHE A 21 -69.53 57.85 14.67
CA PHE A 21 -70.31 56.68 15.11
C PHE A 21 -69.58 55.36 14.78
N PHE A 22 -68.98 55.26 13.59
CA PHE A 22 -68.21 54.08 13.17
C PHE A 22 -66.86 53.95 13.89
N ILE A 23 -66.19 55.07 14.22
CA ILE A 23 -64.89 55.06 14.90
C ILE A 23 -64.99 54.75 16.41
N LYS A 24 -66.18 54.88 17.02
CA LYS A 24 -66.35 54.63 18.47
C LYS A 24 -66.66 53.18 18.85
N ASN A 25 -67.00 52.31 17.90
CA ASN A 25 -67.18 50.88 18.19
C ASN A 25 -65.87 50.09 17.95
N LYS A 26 -64.88 50.31 18.84
CA LYS A 26 -63.60 49.59 18.80
C LYS A 26 -63.78 48.07 18.75
N THR A 27 -64.80 47.54 19.41
CA THR A 27 -65.07 46.11 19.49
C THR A 27 -65.38 45.48 18.12
N LEU A 28 -66.10 46.16 17.24
CA LEU A 28 -66.46 45.63 15.91
C LEU A 28 -65.26 45.61 14.96
N ILE A 29 -64.42 46.65 14.99
CA ILE A 29 -63.22 46.76 14.15
C ILE A 29 -62.14 45.76 14.60
N THR A 30 -62.00 45.49 15.90
CA THR A 30 -61.05 44.50 16.42
C THR A 30 -61.45 43.05 16.10
N ILE A 31 -62.76 42.75 16.05
CA ILE A 31 -63.25 41.42 15.64
C ILE A 31 -63.07 41.22 14.13
N ILE A 32 -63.31 42.24 13.31
CA ILE A 32 -63.18 42.13 11.85
C ILE A 32 -61.70 42.04 11.42
N SER A 33 -60.80 42.75 12.10
CA SER A 33 -59.35 42.75 11.79
C SER A 33 -58.59 41.47 12.19
N THR A 34 -59.19 40.63 13.04
CA THR A 34 -58.62 39.32 13.42
C THR A 34 -59.03 38.19 12.47
N ILE A 35 -60.00 38.44 11.59
CA ILE A 35 -60.66 37.42 10.77
C ILE A 35 -60.36 37.58 9.26
N PHE A 36 -60.10 38.80 8.76
CA PHE A 36 -59.88 39.08 7.33
C PHE A 36 -58.48 39.65 7.03
N PRO A 37 -57.87 39.34 5.85
CA PRO A 37 -56.65 40.01 5.40
C PRO A 37 -56.89 41.50 5.13
N PRO A 38 -55.89 42.39 5.33
CA PRO A 38 -56.06 43.84 5.20
C PRO A 38 -56.65 44.30 3.85
N GLY A 39 -56.33 43.60 2.76
CA GLY A 39 -56.84 43.89 1.43
C GLY A 39 -58.34 43.65 1.25
N LEU A 40 -58.92 42.66 1.95
CA LEU A 40 -60.35 42.35 1.86
C LEU A 40 -61.20 43.36 2.66
N ILE A 41 -60.66 43.86 3.77
CA ILE A 41 -61.29 44.92 4.59
C ILE A 41 -61.32 46.23 3.80
N ILE A 42 -60.24 46.54 3.09
CA ILE A 42 -60.17 47.70 2.19
C ILE A 42 -61.17 47.53 1.02
N TRP A 43 -61.31 46.33 0.46
CA TRP A 43 -62.27 46.07 -0.63
C TRP A 43 -63.73 46.15 -0.17
N LEU A 44 -64.07 45.67 1.03
CA LEU A 44 -65.41 45.80 1.62
C LEU A 44 -65.76 47.25 2.00
N ILE A 45 -64.77 48.02 2.48
CA ILE A 45 -64.93 49.45 2.72
C ILE A 45 -65.12 50.17 1.39
N ILE A 46 -64.31 49.89 0.37
CA ILE A 46 -64.45 50.49 -0.98
C ILE A 46 -65.78 50.10 -1.62
N ALA A 47 -66.24 48.85 -1.49
CA ALA A 47 -67.52 48.39 -2.00
C ALA A 47 -68.73 49.05 -1.30
N SER A 48 -68.57 49.48 -0.04
CA SER A 48 -69.58 50.28 0.67
C SER A 48 -69.63 51.76 0.25
N PHE A 49 -68.64 52.22 -0.53
CA PHE A 49 -68.55 53.60 -1.06
C PHE A 49 -68.96 53.72 -2.53
N PHE A 50 -69.15 52.62 -3.27
CA PHE A 50 -69.70 52.62 -4.62
C PHE A 50 -71.20 52.32 -4.55
N GLU A 51 -72.03 53.25 -5.03
CA GLU A 51 -73.46 53.01 -5.27
C GLU A 51 -73.61 51.82 -6.22
N ILE A 52 -74.04 50.68 -5.69
CA ILE A 52 -74.70 49.66 -6.49
C ILE A 52 -76.19 50.00 -6.43
N ASP A 53 -76.72 50.40 -7.59
CA ASP A 53 -78.13 50.60 -7.82
C ASP A 53 -78.98 49.48 -7.21
N ASN A 54 -79.85 49.90 -6.29
CA ASN A 54 -81.09 49.26 -5.83
C ASN A 54 -81.32 47.80 -6.23
N LYS A 55 -80.91 46.85 -5.36
CA LYS A 55 -81.68 45.61 -5.00
C LYS A 55 -80.97 44.64 -4.03
N ILE A 56 -79.97 45.07 -3.28
CA ILE A 56 -79.28 44.19 -2.31
C ILE A 56 -79.48 44.76 -0.91
N SER A 57 -80.25 44.07 -0.07
CA SER A 57 -80.48 44.48 1.31
C SER A 57 -79.20 44.28 2.16
N ILE A 58 -79.04 45.03 3.25
CA ILE A 58 -77.94 44.82 4.21
C ILE A 58 -77.93 43.36 4.70
N THR A 59 -79.11 42.74 4.83
CA THR A 59 -79.28 41.32 5.16
C THR A 59 -78.67 40.39 4.11
N ASP A 60 -78.71 40.72 2.82
CA ASP A 60 -78.09 39.93 1.75
C ASP A 60 -76.56 40.03 1.77
N ILE A 61 -76.01 41.21 2.10
CA ILE A 61 -74.56 41.41 2.27
C ILE A 61 -74.06 40.65 3.51
N VAL A 62 -74.80 40.71 4.62
CA VAL A 62 -74.47 39.94 5.85
C VAL A 62 -74.56 38.44 5.60
N ALA A 63 -75.57 37.96 4.86
CA ALA A 63 -75.70 36.56 4.49
C ALA A 63 -74.55 36.08 3.58
N LEU A 64 -74.12 36.91 2.61
CA LEU A 64 -72.96 36.63 1.75
C LEU A 64 -71.66 36.58 2.55
N VAL A 65 -71.45 37.51 3.49
CA VAL A 65 -70.26 37.54 4.35
C VAL A 65 -70.24 36.33 5.28
N LEU A 66 -71.38 35.95 5.89
CA LEU A 66 -71.49 34.76 6.75
C LEU A 66 -71.28 33.45 5.98
N SER A 67 -71.78 33.33 4.75
CA SER A 67 -71.57 32.14 3.92
C SER A 67 -70.12 32.01 3.47
N VAL A 68 -69.46 33.10 3.06
CA VAL A 68 -68.01 33.12 2.77
C VAL A 68 -67.19 32.79 4.02
N LEU A 69 -67.55 33.33 5.19
CA LEU A 69 -66.92 32.99 6.47
C LEU A 69 -67.06 31.50 6.82
N THR A 70 -68.24 30.93 6.61
CA THR A 70 -68.52 29.52 6.86
C THR A 70 -67.70 28.64 5.93
N ILE A 71 -67.57 29.00 4.64
CA ILE A 71 -66.71 28.30 3.67
C ILE A 71 -65.24 28.37 4.09
N ILE A 72 -64.75 29.55 4.49
CA ILE A 72 -63.35 29.72 4.93
C ILE A 72 -63.08 28.92 6.21
N ILE A 73 -63.97 28.96 7.19
CA ILE A 73 -63.85 28.19 8.44
C ILE A 73 -63.90 26.69 8.16
N THR A 74 -64.85 26.23 7.34
CA THR A 74 -64.97 24.81 6.95
C THR A 74 -63.75 24.34 6.16
N PHE A 75 -63.23 25.17 5.26
CA PHE A 75 -62.00 24.89 4.53
C PHE A 75 -60.77 24.86 5.46
N LYS A 76 -60.71 25.75 6.45
CA LYS A 76 -59.65 25.75 7.47
C LYS A 76 -59.72 24.52 8.37
N ILE A 77 -60.91 24.12 8.81
CA ILE A 77 -61.15 22.88 9.58
C ILE A 77 -60.80 21.66 8.73
N TYR A 78 -61.21 21.60 7.47
CA TYR A 78 -60.87 20.53 6.55
C TYR A 78 -59.35 20.43 6.32
N LEU A 79 -58.66 21.56 6.16
CA LEU A 79 -57.20 21.59 6.07
C LEU A 79 -56.54 21.17 7.39
N GLU A 80 -57.07 21.56 8.55
CA GLU A 80 -56.57 21.12 9.86
C GLU A 80 -56.78 19.61 10.08
N GLN A 81 -57.97 19.07 9.79
CA GLN A 81 -58.27 17.64 9.88
C GLN A 81 -57.45 16.80 8.89
N ARG A 82 -57.28 17.28 7.65
CA ARG A 82 -56.41 16.62 6.66
C ARG A 82 -54.96 16.60 7.14
N ASN A 83 -54.47 17.71 7.69
CA ASN A 83 -53.11 17.78 8.26
C ASN A 83 -52.92 16.88 9.49
N ASP A 84 -53.94 16.76 10.36
CA ASP A 84 -53.89 15.87 11.53
C ASP A 84 -53.89 14.40 11.10
N ASN A 85 -54.70 14.05 10.10
CA ASN A 85 -54.66 12.73 9.47
C ASN A 85 -53.31 12.42 8.82
N ASP A 86 -52.69 13.39 8.14
CA ASP A 86 -51.36 13.25 7.55
C ASP A 86 -50.27 13.04 8.62
N ASN A 87 -50.34 13.75 9.76
CA ASN A 87 -49.42 13.57 10.89
C ASN A 87 -49.60 12.22 11.60
N ILE A 88 -50.84 11.75 11.77
CA ILE A 88 -51.13 10.42 12.34
C ILE A 88 -50.55 9.34 11.43
N ARG A 89 -50.80 9.43 10.11
CA ARG A 89 -50.25 8.50 9.12
C ARG A 89 -48.72 8.54 9.10
N PHE A 90 -48.13 9.72 9.14
CA PHE A 90 -46.67 9.89 9.21
C PHE A 90 -46.07 9.24 10.46
N THR A 91 -46.70 9.46 11.63
CA THR A 91 -46.24 8.87 12.90
C THR A 91 -46.31 7.34 12.86
N GLY A 92 -47.37 6.78 12.25
CA GLY A 92 -47.46 5.35 11.98
C GLY A 92 -46.31 4.83 11.11
N SER A 93 -46.03 5.51 10.00
CA SER A 93 -44.89 5.19 9.12
C SER A 93 -43.54 5.32 9.83
N TYR A 94 -43.34 6.37 10.63
CA TYR A 94 -42.12 6.58 11.42
C TYR A 94 -41.90 5.41 12.39
N ASN A 95 -42.94 4.98 13.11
CA ASN A 95 -42.84 3.85 14.04
C ASN A 95 -42.50 2.54 13.33
N LYS A 96 -43.00 2.32 12.10
CA LYS A 96 -42.65 1.16 11.27
C LYS A 96 -41.16 1.20 10.89
N ILE A 97 -40.69 2.31 10.31
CA ILE A 97 -39.28 2.50 9.92
C ILE A 97 -38.35 2.39 11.14
N TYR A 98 -38.74 2.98 12.27
CA TYR A 98 -37.99 2.89 13.52
C TYR A 98 -37.84 1.43 13.96
N LYS A 99 -38.91 0.62 13.94
CA LYS A 99 -38.83 -0.81 14.29
C LYS A 99 -37.96 -1.59 13.30
N GLU A 100 -38.10 -1.35 12.01
CA GLU A 100 -37.32 -2.03 10.95
C GLU A 100 -35.83 -1.73 11.04
N ILE A 101 -35.45 -0.45 11.17
CA ILE A 101 -34.04 -0.05 11.42
C ILE A 101 -33.51 -0.74 12.68
N PHE A 102 -34.39 -0.95 13.67
CA PHE A 102 -34.00 -1.57 14.91
C PHE A 102 -33.79 -3.09 14.81
N SER A 103 -34.54 -3.78 13.94
CA SER A 103 -34.40 -5.22 13.66
C SER A 103 -33.30 -5.54 12.65
N MET A 104 -32.95 -4.60 11.77
CA MET A 104 -32.07 -4.84 10.61
C MET A 104 -30.74 -5.50 10.98
N ARG A 105 -30.10 -5.08 12.08
CA ARG A 105 -28.86 -5.73 12.56
C ARG A 105 -29.08 -7.22 12.84
N LYS A 106 -30.18 -7.58 13.52
CA LYS A 106 -30.51 -8.98 13.84
C LYS A 106 -30.80 -9.77 12.58
N ASP A 107 -31.53 -9.17 11.64
CA ASP A 107 -31.88 -9.80 10.36
C ASP A 107 -30.62 -10.13 9.55
N VAL A 108 -29.69 -9.17 9.41
CA VAL A 108 -28.40 -9.39 8.74
C VAL A 108 -27.50 -10.34 9.53
N THR A 109 -27.47 -10.24 10.86
CA THR A 109 -26.68 -11.16 11.71
C THR A 109 -27.13 -12.60 11.55
N ASN A 110 -28.43 -12.87 11.37
CA ASN A 110 -28.91 -14.23 11.12
C ASN A 110 -28.41 -14.77 9.78
N ILE A 111 -28.36 -13.93 8.73
CA ILE A 111 -27.79 -14.30 7.42
C ILE A 111 -26.28 -14.56 7.56
N LEU A 112 -25.56 -13.68 8.27
CA LEU A 112 -24.13 -13.89 8.52
C LEU A 112 -23.87 -15.13 9.34
N LYS A 113 -24.62 -15.43 10.40
CA LYS A 113 -24.41 -16.64 11.23
C LYS A 113 -24.58 -17.95 10.46
N ILE A 114 -25.26 -17.93 9.32
CA ILE A 114 -25.34 -19.07 8.40
C ILE A 114 -24.00 -19.27 7.66
N SER A 115 -23.23 -18.20 7.41
CA SER A 115 -21.97 -18.24 6.64
C SER A 115 -20.69 -18.03 7.47
N LYS A 116 -20.73 -17.29 8.58
CA LYS A 116 -19.61 -16.88 9.44
C LYS A 116 -20.02 -16.78 10.91
N GLN A 117 -19.10 -16.97 11.85
CA GLN A 117 -19.41 -17.04 13.29
C GLN A 117 -19.29 -15.69 14.03
N TYR A 118 -19.81 -14.59 13.47
CA TYR A 118 -19.75 -13.27 14.13
C TYR A 118 -21.03 -12.44 13.93
N GLU A 119 -21.20 -11.37 14.70
CA GLU A 119 -22.36 -10.48 14.61
C GLU A 119 -22.15 -9.31 13.63
N PHE A 120 -23.23 -8.86 12.98
CA PHE A 120 -23.15 -7.74 12.05
C PHE A 120 -23.03 -6.38 12.78
N TYR A 121 -22.03 -5.57 12.39
CA TYR A 121 -21.83 -4.21 12.87
C TYR A 121 -21.61 -3.21 11.73
N TYR A 122 -22.54 -3.18 10.76
CA TYR A 122 -22.63 -2.18 9.68
C TYR A 122 -21.27 -1.88 9.04
N GLU A 123 -20.56 -2.95 8.68
CA GLU A 123 -19.25 -2.91 8.06
C GLU A 123 -19.41 -3.01 6.53
N LEU A 124 -18.76 -2.09 5.81
CA LEU A 124 -19.00 -1.85 4.39
C LEU A 124 -18.66 -3.06 3.51
N ASP A 125 -17.52 -3.71 3.75
CA ASP A 125 -17.10 -4.86 2.94
C ASP A 125 -17.98 -6.07 3.16
N THR A 126 -18.52 -6.27 4.36
CA THR A 126 -19.48 -7.33 4.65
C THR A 126 -20.76 -7.13 3.85
N ILE A 127 -21.23 -5.88 3.74
CA ILE A 127 -22.40 -5.57 2.88
C ILE A 127 -22.05 -5.86 1.41
N LYS A 128 -20.90 -5.40 0.91
CA LYS A 128 -20.48 -5.58 -0.49
C LYS A 128 -20.21 -7.03 -0.90
N SER A 129 -19.76 -7.87 0.03
CA SER A 129 -19.28 -9.23 -0.28
C SER A 129 -20.36 -10.30 -0.20
N HIS A 130 -21.56 -9.97 0.29
CA HIS A 130 -22.66 -10.91 0.45
C HIS A 130 -23.91 -10.40 -0.26
N ILE A 131 -24.23 -11.01 -1.41
CA ILE A 131 -25.37 -10.59 -2.25
C ILE A 131 -26.70 -10.51 -1.50
N GLU A 132 -27.00 -11.50 -0.65
CA GLU A 132 -28.24 -11.52 0.16
C GLU A 132 -28.29 -10.37 1.18
N ILE A 133 -27.14 -10.02 1.76
CA ILE A 133 -27.04 -8.90 2.70
C ILE A 133 -27.18 -7.59 1.94
N GLU A 134 -26.50 -7.47 0.81
CA GLU A 134 -26.56 -6.28 -0.03
C GLU A 134 -28.00 -5.98 -0.48
N GLU A 135 -28.69 -6.98 -1.03
CA GLU A 135 -30.10 -6.87 -1.43
C GLU A 135 -30.99 -6.45 -0.26
N LYS A 136 -30.80 -7.06 0.92
CA LYS A 136 -31.56 -6.72 2.12
C LYS A 136 -31.32 -5.27 2.56
N VAL A 137 -30.07 -4.81 2.50
CA VAL A 137 -29.67 -3.43 2.81
C VAL A 137 -30.26 -2.46 1.79
N LEU A 138 -30.19 -2.76 0.50
CA LEU A 138 -30.74 -1.94 -0.58
C LEU A 138 -32.26 -1.78 -0.48
N ASP A 139 -32.99 -2.88 -0.24
CA ASP A 139 -34.45 -2.83 -0.03
C ASP A 139 -34.80 -1.98 1.20
N HIS A 140 -34.05 -2.15 2.30
CA HIS A 140 -34.24 -1.37 3.49
C HIS A 140 -33.98 0.14 3.25
N LEU A 141 -32.88 0.48 2.59
CA LEU A 141 -32.55 1.88 2.24
C LEU A 141 -33.56 2.49 1.28
N THR A 142 -34.07 1.72 0.33
CA THR A 142 -35.15 2.16 -0.59
C THR A 142 -36.42 2.53 0.16
N ARG A 143 -36.79 1.72 1.17
CA ARG A 143 -37.94 2.03 2.04
C ARG A 143 -37.72 3.30 2.88
N ILE A 144 -36.50 3.50 3.39
CA ILE A 144 -36.13 4.73 4.11
C ILE A 144 -36.18 5.95 3.19
N GLU A 145 -35.65 5.86 1.97
CA GLU A 145 -35.66 6.92 0.96
C GLU A 145 -37.10 7.38 0.65
N ASN A 146 -38.00 6.40 0.42
CA ASN A 146 -39.42 6.68 0.19
C ASN A 146 -40.09 7.35 1.39
N PHE A 147 -39.74 6.95 2.61
CA PHE A 147 -40.22 7.60 3.83
C PHE A 147 -39.70 9.04 3.95
N PHE A 148 -38.42 9.29 3.66
CA PHE A 148 -37.81 10.60 3.77
C PHE A 148 -38.27 11.60 2.71
N THR A 149 -38.74 11.13 1.56
CA THR A 149 -39.46 11.96 0.59
C THR A 149 -40.68 12.67 1.21
N LEU A 150 -41.33 12.07 2.23
CA LEU A 150 -42.43 12.71 2.96
C LEU A 150 -41.96 13.84 3.89
N VAL A 151 -40.73 13.76 4.40
CA VAL A 151 -40.14 14.74 5.33
C VAL A 151 -39.72 16.01 4.59
N GLY A 152 -39.12 15.88 3.40
CA GLY A 152 -38.64 17.01 2.60
C GLY A 152 -39.76 17.91 2.03
N ASN A 153 -40.95 17.35 1.80
CA ASN A 153 -42.03 18.01 1.06
C ASN A 153 -43.06 18.78 1.94
N ASN A 154 -43.06 18.62 3.27
CA ASN A 154 -44.10 19.21 4.13
C ASN A 154 -43.56 19.75 5.47
N LYS A 155 -43.59 21.08 5.64
CA LYS A 155 -43.11 21.79 6.85
C LYS A 155 -43.70 21.29 8.19
N LYS A 156 -44.98 20.87 8.23
CA LYS A 156 -45.59 20.35 9.47
C LYS A 156 -45.05 18.95 9.78
N VAL A 157 -44.92 18.09 8.76
CA VAL A 157 -44.31 16.76 8.88
C VAL A 157 -42.85 16.88 9.32
N THR A 158 -42.08 17.83 8.77
CA THR A 158 -40.70 18.11 9.20
C THR A 158 -40.61 18.43 10.70
N LYS A 159 -41.53 19.24 11.24
CA LYS A 159 -41.59 19.53 12.69
C LYS A 159 -41.92 18.29 13.52
N THR A 160 -42.86 17.47 13.07
CA THR A 160 -43.19 16.20 13.74
C THR A 160 -41.99 15.25 13.71
N PHE A 161 -41.30 15.12 12.57
CA PHE A 161 -40.08 14.36 12.41
C PHE A 161 -38.95 14.86 13.33
N GLU A 162 -38.73 16.18 13.37
CA GLU A 162 -37.79 16.83 14.29
C GLU A 162 -38.10 16.49 15.74
N LYS A 163 -39.37 16.45 16.14
CA LYS A 163 -39.78 16.08 17.50
C LYS A 163 -39.48 14.60 17.81
N LEU A 164 -39.86 13.69 16.90
CA LEU A 164 -39.71 12.24 17.07
C LEU A 164 -38.26 11.74 16.97
N THR A 165 -37.43 12.39 16.15
CA THR A 165 -36.06 11.96 15.86
C THR A 165 -35.23 11.85 17.14
N SER A 166 -34.57 10.71 17.36
CA SER A 166 -33.64 10.53 18.47
C SER A 166 -32.20 10.40 17.95
N TYR A 167 -31.23 10.62 18.83
CA TYR A 167 -29.83 10.37 18.49
C TYR A 167 -29.58 8.87 18.18
N ALA A 168 -30.27 7.95 18.86
CA ALA A 168 -30.20 6.52 18.56
C ALA A 168 -30.73 6.17 17.15
N PHE A 169 -31.79 6.86 16.70
CA PHE A 169 -32.30 6.73 15.35
C PHE A 169 -31.28 7.26 14.32
N TYR A 170 -30.70 8.43 14.57
CA TYR A 170 -29.60 8.99 13.76
C TYR A 170 -28.42 8.03 13.64
N GLN A 171 -27.91 7.48 14.75
CA GLN A 171 -26.77 6.57 14.76
C GLN A 171 -26.97 5.33 13.89
N ARG A 172 -28.20 4.79 13.81
CA ARG A 172 -28.47 3.61 12.97
C ARG A 172 -28.62 3.96 11.48
N ILE A 173 -29.05 5.19 11.17
CA ILE A 173 -29.09 5.67 9.78
C ILE A 173 -27.69 5.99 9.29
N ILE A 174 -26.91 6.73 10.08
CA ILE A 174 -25.54 7.09 9.72
C ILE A 174 -24.65 5.85 9.61
N ALA A 175 -25.01 4.74 10.29
CA ALA A 175 -24.33 3.47 10.16
C ALA A 175 -24.28 2.94 8.72
N PHE A 176 -25.31 3.21 7.91
CA PHE A 176 -25.37 2.86 6.50
C PHE A 176 -24.75 3.89 5.56
N TYR A 177 -24.37 5.05 6.08
CA TYR A 177 -23.90 6.17 5.25
C TYR A 177 -22.64 5.84 4.44
N PRO A 178 -21.65 5.07 4.95
CA PRO A 178 -20.56 4.54 4.12
C PRO A 178 -21.04 3.78 2.87
N TYR A 179 -22.04 2.90 3.02
CA TYR A 179 -22.60 2.14 1.89
C TYR A 179 -23.38 3.04 0.93
N ILE A 180 -24.13 4.01 1.45
CA ILE A 180 -24.81 5.02 0.63
C ILE A 180 -23.81 5.81 -0.22
N LEU A 181 -22.71 6.26 0.39
CA LEU A 181 -21.65 6.98 -0.33
C LEU A 181 -20.99 6.09 -1.38
N TYR A 182 -20.73 4.82 -1.07
CA TYR A 182 -20.20 3.84 -2.01
C TYR A 182 -21.09 3.70 -3.26
N VAL A 183 -22.40 3.46 -3.09
CA VAL A 183 -23.34 3.35 -4.21
C VAL A 183 -23.42 4.66 -5.01
N ARG A 184 -23.40 5.80 -4.31
CA ARG A 184 -23.45 7.12 -4.94
C ARG A 184 -22.21 7.49 -5.75
N LYS A 185 -21.05 6.84 -5.54
CA LYS A 185 -19.87 7.00 -6.42
C LYS A 185 -20.19 6.62 -7.87
N ASN A 186 -21.09 5.64 -8.08
CA ASN A 186 -21.52 5.19 -9.39
C ASN A 186 -22.82 5.85 -9.87
N ASN A 187 -23.69 6.26 -8.95
CA ASN A 187 -24.95 6.94 -9.27
C ASN A 187 -25.28 8.03 -8.24
N GLU A 188 -24.91 9.28 -8.55
CA GLU A 188 -25.08 10.43 -7.66
C GLU A 188 -26.55 10.74 -7.29
N ASN A 189 -27.53 10.20 -8.01
CA ASN A 189 -28.95 10.43 -7.73
C ASN A 189 -29.55 9.45 -6.71
N MET A 190 -28.87 8.33 -6.41
CA MET A 190 -29.36 7.34 -5.45
C MET A 190 -29.34 7.86 -4.02
N PHE A 191 -30.42 7.63 -3.27
CA PHE A 191 -30.53 7.97 -1.84
C PHE A 191 -30.38 9.47 -1.52
N THR A 192 -30.83 10.34 -2.43
CA THR A 192 -30.69 11.80 -2.27
C THR A 192 -31.52 12.32 -1.09
N GLN A 193 -32.72 11.78 -0.87
CA GLN A 193 -33.57 12.17 0.26
C GLN A 193 -32.96 11.76 1.61
N ILE A 194 -32.31 10.59 1.69
CA ILE A 194 -31.53 10.20 2.87
C ILE A 194 -30.41 11.22 3.15
N VAL A 195 -29.65 11.63 2.14
CA VAL A 195 -28.58 12.63 2.33
C VAL A 195 -29.15 13.97 2.82
N GLU A 196 -30.25 14.44 2.22
CA GLU A 196 -30.92 15.69 2.63
C GLU A 196 -31.45 15.63 4.05
N VAL A 197 -32.09 14.52 4.44
CA VAL A 197 -32.63 14.35 5.80
C VAL A 197 -31.52 14.15 6.83
N ILE A 198 -30.41 13.47 6.52
CA ILE A 198 -29.24 13.43 7.41
C ILE A 198 -28.74 14.85 7.67
N ASN A 199 -28.56 15.68 6.63
CA ASN A 199 -28.16 17.07 6.77
C ASN A 199 -29.15 17.90 7.63
N LEU A 200 -30.45 17.59 7.55
CA LEU A 200 -31.46 18.19 8.43
C LEU A 200 -31.27 17.72 9.89
N MET A 201 -31.08 16.42 10.10
CA MET A 201 -30.87 15.81 11.42
C MET A 201 -29.64 16.38 12.12
N GLU A 202 -28.53 16.58 11.42
CA GLU A 202 -27.29 17.14 11.96
C GLU A 202 -27.43 18.59 12.43
N LYS A 203 -28.41 19.33 11.89
CA LYS A 203 -28.73 20.70 12.34
C LYS A 203 -29.57 20.70 13.62
N MET A 204 -30.22 19.59 13.97
CA MET A 204 -31.04 19.49 15.18
C MET A 204 -30.16 19.56 16.43
N GLN A 205 -30.46 20.45 17.37
CA GLN A 205 -29.62 20.70 18.55
C GLN A 205 -29.30 19.43 19.37
N LYS A 206 -30.26 18.49 19.46
CA LYS A 206 -30.11 17.21 20.16
C LYS A 206 -29.15 16.21 19.48
N ILE A 207 -28.87 16.38 18.20
CA ILE A 207 -27.90 15.59 17.44
C ILE A 207 -26.60 16.37 17.34
N LYS A 208 -26.66 17.63 16.89
CA LYS A 208 -25.51 18.53 16.72
C LYS A 208 -24.59 18.57 17.94
N SER A 209 -25.17 18.65 19.15
CA SER A 209 -24.41 18.69 20.40
C SER A 209 -23.61 17.41 20.70
N ARG A 210 -23.88 16.30 20.01
CA ARG A 210 -23.24 14.99 20.20
C ARG A 210 -22.25 14.60 19.11
N ILE A 211 -22.37 15.19 17.92
CA ILE A 211 -21.56 14.82 16.74
C ILE A 211 -20.56 15.91 16.33
N GLN A 212 -20.56 17.05 17.01
CA GLN A 212 -19.71 18.17 16.64
C GLN A 212 -18.25 17.86 16.98
N LEU A 213 -17.41 17.79 15.95
CA LEU A 213 -15.96 17.69 16.10
C LEU A 213 -15.41 18.91 16.86
N GLU A 214 -14.41 18.65 17.70
CA GLU A 214 -13.77 19.68 18.49
C GLU A 214 -12.92 20.60 17.60
N LYS A 215 -13.01 21.92 17.81
CA LYS A 215 -12.35 22.92 16.94
C LYS A 215 -10.93 23.27 17.36
N ASN A 216 -10.62 23.20 18.66
CA ASN A 216 -9.35 23.64 19.22
C ASN A 216 -8.50 22.43 19.64
N LYS A 217 -8.16 21.58 18.67
CA LYS A 217 -7.43 20.34 18.93
C LYS A 217 -5.92 20.57 18.90
N CYS A 218 -5.24 19.94 19.85
CA CYS A 218 -3.79 19.86 19.93
C CYS A 218 -3.36 18.39 19.89
N TYR A 219 -2.39 18.08 19.05
CA TYR A 219 -1.85 16.73 18.89
C TYR A 219 -0.67 16.50 19.84
N ILE A 220 -0.62 15.36 20.51
CA ILE A 220 0.52 14.93 21.33
C ILE A 220 0.97 13.58 20.81
N GLY A 221 2.21 13.49 20.34
CA GLY A 221 2.65 12.27 19.68
C GLY A 221 4.16 12.15 19.56
N ILE A 222 4.58 11.16 18.77
CA ILE A 222 5.99 10.83 18.57
C ILE A 222 6.59 11.74 17.49
N ARG A 223 5.96 11.80 16.31
CA ARG A 223 6.41 12.58 15.16
C ARG A 223 5.40 13.64 14.76
N GLU A 224 5.87 14.82 14.39
CA GLU A 224 5.02 15.88 13.84
C GLU A 224 4.45 15.49 12.47
N SER A 225 5.22 14.78 11.64
CA SER A 225 4.72 14.35 10.34
C SER A 225 3.57 13.33 10.43
N ASP A 226 3.29 12.70 11.59
CA ASP A 226 2.12 11.83 11.76
C ASP A 226 0.78 12.56 11.54
N ILE A 227 0.75 13.90 11.58
CA ILE A 227 -0.44 14.71 11.29
C ILE A 227 -0.36 15.49 9.96
N LEU A 228 0.64 15.20 9.12
CA LEU A 228 0.95 15.97 7.90
C LEU A 228 -0.24 16.12 6.94
N TYR A 229 -1.02 15.04 6.74
CA TYR A 229 -2.10 15.03 5.74
C TYR A 229 -3.49 15.33 6.32
N THR A 230 -3.57 15.88 7.54
CA THR A 230 -4.83 16.02 8.28
C THR A 230 -5.63 17.31 7.98
N SER A 231 -5.33 18.08 6.92
CA SER A 231 -6.14 19.24 6.48
C SER A 231 -6.44 20.31 7.55
N ASN A 232 -5.44 20.76 8.32
CA ASN A 232 -5.59 21.73 9.43
C ASN A 232 -6.50 21.25 10.58
N TYR A 233 -6.66 19.94 10.75
CA TYR A 233 -7.45 19.35 11.83
C TYR A 233 -6.89 19.67 13.23
N PHE A 234 -5.57 19.86 13.34
CA PHE A 234 -4.90 20.30 14.56
C PHE A 234 -4.39 21.74 14.45
N LYS A 235 -4.51 22.50 15.55
CA LYS A 235 -3.98 23.86 15.65
C LYS A 235 -2.52 23.91 16.10
N LYS A 236 -2.13 22.97 16.96
CA LYS A 236 -0.82 22.86 17.58
C LYS A 236 -0.46 21.40 17.76
N SER A 237 0.83 21.10 17.86
CA SER A 237 1.34 19.77 18.15
C SER A 237 2.46 19.86 19.20
N VAL A 238 2.63 18.78 19.97
CA VAL A 238 3.80 18.56 20.83
C VAL A 238 4.34 17.17 20.49
N CYS A 239 5.48 17.13 19.80
CA CYS A 239 6.09 15.89 19.33
C CYS A 239 7.59 15.89 19.64
N ILE A 240 8.11 14.75 20.07
CA ILE A 240 9.54 14.59 20.39
C ILE A 240 10.42 14.58 19.15
N PHE A 241 9.84 14.33 17.98
CA PHE A 241 10.48 14.52 16.68
C PHE A 241 9.65 15.53 15.88
N SER A 242 10.15 16.76 15.79
CA SER A 242 9.54 17.87 15.05
C SER A 242 10.60 18.89 14.66
N GLN A 243 10.29 19.80 13.74
CA GLN A 243 11.19 20.91 13.41
C GLN A 243 11.34 21.91 14.58
N ASN A 244 10.42 21.88 15.54
CA ASN A 244 10.42 22.78 16.69
C ASN A 244 11.25 22.28 17.88
N VAL A 245 11.78 21.05 17.82
CA VAL A 245 12.70 20.54 18.84
C VAL A 245 14.02 21.27 18.72
N ARG A 246 14.51 21.85 19.82
CA ARG A 246 15.82 22.51 19.84
C ARG A 246 16.92 21.55 20.24
N LYS A 247 18.14 21.87 19.82
CA LYS A 247 19.40 21.17 20.13
C LYS A 247 19.67 20.87 21.60
N ASP A 248 19.08 21.64 22.51
CA ASP A 248 19.28 21.55 23.95
C ASP A 248 18.04 21.03 24.69
N ASP A 249 16.96 20.68 23.98
CA ASP A 249 15.78 20.09 24.61
C ASP A 249 16.04 18.61 25.02
N PHE A 250 17.05 17.95 24.44
CA PHE A 250 17.53 16.61 24.79
C PHE A 250 19.06 16.54 24.85
N SER A 251 19.61 15.72 25.74
CA SER A 251 21.05 15.43 25.78
C SER A 251 21.50 14.63 24.56
N VAL A 252 20.70 13.63 24.19
CA VAL A 252 20.77 12.87 22.94
C VAL A 252 19.36 12.68 22.40
N ARG A 253 19.21 12.66 21.06
CA ARG A 253 17.94 12.33 20.41
C ARG A 253 17.45 10.97 20.93
N PRO A 254 16.26 10.90 21.53
CA PRO A 254 15.85 9.75 22.31
C PRO A 254 15.34 8.58 21.45
N ASN A 255 15.48 7.37 21.96
CA ASN A 255 14.72 6.22 21.46
C ASN A 255 13.27 6.32 21.94
N GLN A 256 12.33 6.50 21.01
CA GLN A 256 10.91 6.67 21.29
C GLN A 256 10.23 5.45 21.93
N ASN A 257 10.83 4.27 21.85
CA ASN A 257 10.26 3.03 22.40
C ASN A 257 10.74 2.75 23.83
N ILE A 258 11.65 3.58 24.38
CA ILE A 258 12.21 3.42 25.72
C ILE A 258 11.79 4.61 26.59
N PRO A 259 11.20 4.38 27.78
CA PRO A 259 10.89 5.46 28.71
C PRO A 259 12.12 6.30 29.06
N ASN A 260 12.02 7.61 28.85
CA ASN A 260 13.10 8.57 29.15
C ASN A 260 12.54 9.77 29.96
N LYS A 261 13.25 10.14 31.03
CA LYS A 261 12.89 11.30 31.88
C LYS A 261 12.90 12.61 31.09
N GLU A 262 13.85 12.81 30.17
CA GLU A 262 13.91 14.02 29.34
C GLU A 262 12.68 14.15 28.43
N THR A 263 12.20 13.04 27.88
CA THR A 263 10.97 12.98 27.09
C THR A 263 9.75 13.42 27.88
N ILE A 264 9.61 12.97 29.13
CA ILE A 264 8.49 13.37 30.01
C ILE A 264 8.56 14.88 30.31
N LEU A 265 9.76 15.40 30.63
CA LEU A 265 9.96 16.83 30.88
C LEU A 265 9.64 17.67 29.63
N TYR A 266 10.06 17.21 28.45
CA TYR A 266 9.75 17.87 27.18
C TYR A 266 8.25 17.96 26.93
N TYR A 267 7.51 16.85 27.09
CA TYR A 267 6.06 16.86 26.92
C TYR A 267 5.36 17.80 27.91
N ASN A 268 5.75 17.79 29.19
CA ASN A 268 5.17 18.70 30.19
C ASN A 268 5.40 20.16 29.83
N LYS A 269 6.64 20.54 29.48
CA LYS A 269 6.97 21.89 29.02
C LYS A 269 6.17 22.29 27.78
N GLY A 270 6.10 21.41 26.79
CA GLY A 270 5.32 21.62 25.57
C GLY A 270 3.83 21.83 25.85
N LEU A 271 3.24 20.98 26.69
CA LEU A 271 1.84 21.08 27.11
C LEU A 271 1.54 22.40 27.82
N ASP A 272 2.45 22.87 28.69
CA ASP A 272 2.31 24.17 29.35
C ASP A 272 2.29 25.33 28.34
N THR A 273 3.08 25.27 27.26
CA THR A 273 3.07 26.33 26.22
C THR A 273 1.78 26.35 25.39
N ILE A 274 1.10 25.21 25.26
CA ILE A 274 -0.14 25.10 24.47
C ILE A 274 -1.39 25.08 25.34
N LYS A 275 -1.24 25.24 26.65
CA LYS A 275 -2.32 25.26 27.62
C LYS A 275 -3.22 26.48 27.41
N SER A 276 -4.49 26.24 27.10
CA SER A 276 -5.48 27.31 27.00
C SER A 276 -6.88 26.81 27.33
N LYS A 277 -7.74 27.69 27.85
CA LYS A 277 -9.12 27.34 28.20
C LYS A 277 -9.88 26.98 26.93
N GLY A 278 -10.30 25.72 26.81
CA GLY A 278 -11.05 25.21 25.66
C GLY A 278 -10.21 24.49 24.60
N ASN A 279 -8.91 24.29 24.83
CA ASN A 279 -8.14 23.34 24.04
C ASN A 279 -8.54 21.90 24.39
N LYS A 280 -8.46 21.02 23.38
CA LYS A 280 -8.68 19.58 23.50
C LYS A 280 -7.42 18.85 23.05
N TYR A 281 -7.08 17.78 23.76
CA TYR A 281 -5.85 17.04 23.52
C TYR A 281 -6.17 15.68 22.88
N VAL A 282 -5.43 15.34 21.83
CA VAL A 282 -5.51 14.04 21.16
C VAL A 282 -4.12 13.42 21.20
N PHE A 283 -4.03 12.23 21.78
CA PHE A 283 -2.77 11.50 21.91
C PHE A 283 -2.61 10.47 20.80
N TYR A 284 -1.39 10.32 20.27
CA TYR A 284 -1.00 9.21 19.40
C TYR A 284 -1.24 7.86 20.06
N ASN A 285 -0.85 7.74 21.33
CA ASN A 285 -1.18 6.61 22.18
C ASN A 285 -2.03 7.12 23.33
N GLN A 286 -3.31 6.78 23.32
CA GLN A 286 -4.26 7.20 24.33
C GLN A 286 -3.87 6.77 25.76
N ASN A 287 -3.11 5.69 25.93
CA ASN A 287 -2.62 5.26 27.25
C ASN A 287 -1.70 6.31 27.88
N GLU A 288 -0.92 7.04 27.07
CA GLU A 288 0.01 8.07 27.57
C GLU A 288 -0.71 9.24 28.22
N ALA A 289 -1.97 9.51 27.86
CA ALA A 289 -2.74 10.61 28.44
C ALA A 289 -2.87 10.49 29.98
N TYR A 290 -2.88 9.25 30.50
CA TYR A 290 -2.97 8.97 31.93
C TYR A 290 -1.69 9.27 32.72
N ASN A 291 -0.56 9.50 32.03
CA ASN A 291 0.71 9.90 32.64
C ASN A 291 0.79 11.42 32.90
N PHE A 292 -0.22 12.19 32.49
CA PHE A 292 -0.24 13.65 32.59
C PHE A 292 -1.17 14.17 33.71
N PRO A 293 -0.99 15.42 34.17
CA PRO A 293 -1.79 15.99 35.25
C PRO A 293 -3.31 15.97 34.98
N PRO A 294 -4.17 15.90 36.02
CA PRO A 294 -5.62 15.73 35.88
C PRO A 294 -6.33 16.75 34.97
N HIS A 295 -5.82 17.98 34.90
CA HIS A 295 -6.40 19.02 34.06
C HIS A 295 -6.17 18.80 32.55
N ILE A 296 -5.07 18.14 32.16
CA ILE A 296 -4.81 17.71 30.77
C ILE A 296 -5.70 16.51 30.44
N LEU A 297 -5.75 15.53 31.36
CA LEU A 297 -6.60 14.35 31.22
C LEU A 297 -8.08 14.73 31.03
N ALA A 298 -8.59 15.68 31.82
CA ALA A 298 -9.98 16.17 31.71
C ALA A 298 -10.31 16.88 30.38
N GLN A 299 -9.29 17.34 29.64
CA GLN A 299 -9.43 17.98 28.34
C GLN A 299 -9.07 17.04 27.18
N THR A 300 -8.67 15.81 27.48
CA THR A 300 -8.33 14.80 26.47
C THR A 300 -9.61 14.21 25.88
N ILE A 301 -9.63 14.06 24.56
CA ILE A 301 -10.70 13.39 23.81
C ILE A 301 -10.16 12.10 23.19
N CYS A 302 -11.07 11.25 22.71
CA CYS A 302 -10.73 9.95 22.13
C CYS A 302 -9.96 9.02 23.09
N LEU A 303 -10.43 8.94 24.33
CA LEU A 303 -9.78 8.23 25.42
C LEU A 303 -10.66 7.10 25.95
N ASN A 304 -10.21 5.85 25.80
CA ASN A 304 -10.80 4.69 26.48
C ASN A 304 -10.36 4.63 27.94
N LYS A 305 -11.10 3.87 28.75
CA LYS A 305 -10.81 3.66 30.18
C LYS A 305 -9.42 3.03 30.39
N LEU A 306 -8.71 3.49 31.43
CA LEU A 306 -7.36 3.02 31.75
C LEU A 306 -7.30 1.51 31.99
N GLU A 307 -8.30 0.92 32.64
CA GLU A 307 -8.32 -0.52 32.92
C GLU A 307 -8.34 -1.33 31.63
N LEU A 308 -9.12 -0.89 30.64
CA LEU A 308 -9.19 -1.52 29.33
C LEU A 308 -7.88 -1.34 28.56
N LEU A 309 -7.29 -0.14 28.58
CA LEU A 309 -6.02 0.11 27.92
C LEU A 309 -4.85 -0.65 28.55
N SER A 310 -4.83 -0.76 29.87
CA SER A 310 -3.83 -1.53 30.61
C SER A 310 -3.92 -3.01 30.28
N PHE A 311 -5.15 -3.54 30.16
CA PHE A 311 -5.39 -4.91 29.69
C PHE A 311 -4.89 -5.11 28.25
N LEU A 312 -5.26 -4.21 27.32
CA LEU A 312 -4.87 -4.33 25.91
C LEU A 312 -3.36 -4.14 25.66
N ASN A 313 -2.66 -3.41 26.53
CA ASN A 313 -1.19 -3.26 26.46
C ASN A 313 -0.43 -4.39 27.17
N ASN A 314 -1.12 -5.37 27.77
CA ASN A 314 -0.51 -6.58 28.31
C ASN A 314 -0.62 -7.71 27.27
N LYS A 315 0.52 -8.04 26.63
CA LYS A 315 0.57 -9.03 25.55
C LYS A 315 0.11 -10.42 25.99
N LEU A 316 0.40 -10.83 27.21
CA LEU A 316 0.01 -12.16 27.72
C LEU A 316 -1.51 -12.21 27.90
N SER A 317 -2.08 -11.23 28.61
CA SER A 317 -3.53 -11.17 28.86
C SER A 317 -4.34 -11.10 27.55
N VAL A 318 -3.83 -10.38 26.55
CA VAL A 318 -4.46 -10.35 25.22
C VAL A 318 -4.36 -11.71 24.52
N LYS A 319 -3.20 -12.38 24.53
CA LYS A 319 -3.06 -13.73 23.94
C LYS A 319 -3.99 -14.74 24.60
N GLU A 320 -4.06 -14.79 25.93
CA GLU A 320 -5.00 -15.65 26.66
C GLU A 320 -6.45 -15.37 26.26
N TRP A 321 -6.81 -14.09 26.17
CA TRP A 321 -8.16 -13.68 25.80
C TRP A 321 -8.52 -14.02 24.35
N LEU A 322 -7.59 -13.86 23.40
CA LEU A 322 -7.79 -14.27 22.01
C LEU A 322 -7.98 -15.79 21.89
N ALA A 323 -7.14 -16.58 22.56
CA ALA A 323 -7.26 -18.03 22.59
C ALA A 323 -8.61 -18.49 23.17
N GLN A 324 -9.08 -17.88 24.26
CA GLN A 324 -10.38 -18.17 24.87
C GLN A 324 -11.57 -17.87 23.94
N ASN A 325 -11.38 -17.01 22.94
CA ASN A 325 -12.40 -16.66 21.96
C ASN A 325 -12.13 -17.30 20.59
N ASN A 326 -11.33 -18.37 20.54
CA ASN A 326 -11.00 -19.14 19.34
C ASN A 326 -10.36 -18.31 18.21
N VAL A 327 -9.72 -17.19 18.52
CA VAL A 327 -8.93 -16.43 17.55
C VAL A 327 -7.58 -17.14 17.37
N PRO A 328 -7.16 -17.49 16.14
CA PRO A 328 -5.89 -18.17 15.90
C PRO A 328 -4.70 -17.33 16.37
N ILE A 329 -3.88 -17.90 17.25
CA ILE A 329 -2.62 -17.32 17.71
C ILE A 329 -1.52 -18.37 17.66
N ILE A 330 -0.27 -17.93 17.56
CA ILE A 330 0.88 -18.83 17.64
C ILE A 330 0.92 -19.49 19.04
N PRO A 331 1.14 -20.82 19.13
CA PRO A 331 1.34 -21.50 20.40
C PRO A 331 2.44 -20.85 21.24
N TYR A 332 2.22 -20.76 22.54
CA TYR A 332 3.19 -20.13 23.44
C TYR A 332 3.13 -20.77 24.83
N GLU A 333 4.24 -20.61 25.56
CA GLU A 333 4.36 -20.91 26.98
C GLU A 333 5.02 -19.72 27.69
N THR A 334 5.06 -19.75 29.03
CA THR A 334 5.73 -18.70 29.81
C THR A 334 6.91 -19.27 30.60
N PHE A 335 8.02 -18.53 30.61
CA PHE A 335 9.24 -18.93 31.31
C PHE A 335 9.81 -17.77 32.10
N LEU A 336 10.43 -18.06 33.25
CA LEU A 336 11.33 -17.10 33.91
C LEU A 336 12.59 -16.95 33.08
N GLY A 337 13.18 -15.75 33.01
CA GLY A 337 14.37 -15.50 32.20
C GLY A 337 15.55 -16.43 32.50
N LYS A 338 15.70 -16.87 33.76
CA LYS A 338 16.73 -17.86 34.17
C LYS A 338 16.53 -19.25 33.55
N ASP A 339 15.29 -19.57 33.17
CA ASP A 339 14.87 -20.88 32.65
C ASP A 339 14.83 -20.92 31.11
N ILE A 340 15.10 -19.79 30.45
CA ILE A 340 15.20 -19.69 28.98
C ILE A 340 16.54 -20.28 28.53
N LEU A 341 16.53 -21.58 28.25
CA LEU A 341 17.65 -22.38 27.76
C LEU A 341 17.20 -23.17 26.54
N LEU A 342 18.02 -23.25 25.48
CA LEU A 342 17.65 -23.92 24.24
C LEU A 342 17.17 -25.36 24.45
N SER A 343 17.85 -26.14 25.30
CA SER A 343 17.43 -27.51 25.62
C SER A 343 16.02 -27.57 26.21
N LYS A 344 15.74 -26.73 27.22
CA LYS A 344 14.42 -26.68 27.87
C LYS A 344 13.32 -26.24 26.90
N LEU A 345 13.60 -25.23 26.06
CA LEU A 345 12.61 -24.74 25.09
C LEU A 345 12.33 -25.77 24.00
N SER A 346 13.36 -26.45 23.50
CA SER A 346 13.23 -27.49 22.50
C SER A 346 12.36 -28.66 23.00
N ASP A 347 12.53 -29.04 24.26
CA ASP A 347 11.70 -30.07 24.89
C ASP A 347 10.22 -29.65 25.01
N SER A 348 9.93 -28.38 25.32
CA SER A 348 8.55 -27.85 25.39
C SER A 348 7.85 -27.77 24.03
N PHE A 349 8.57 -27.44 22.95
CA PHE A 349 7.99 -27.15 21.64
C PHE A 349 8.38 -28.17 20.57
N SER A 350 8.17 -29.46 20.82
CA SER A 350 8.31 -30.53 19.82
C SER A 350 9.64 -30.52 19.05
N LYS A 351 10.75 -30.24 19.75
CA LYS A 351 12.11 -30.13 19.18
C LYS A 351 12.32 -28.96 18.22
N ALA A 352 11.59 -27.86 18.38
CA ALA A 352 11.93 -26.61 17.70
C ALA A 352 13.36 -26.14 18.03
N GLU A 353 14.01 -25.46 17.10
CA GLU A 353 15.40 -24.97 17.23
C GLU A 353 15.49 -23.44 17.36
N GLU A 354 14.45 -22.72 16.92
CA GLU A 354 14.37 -21.27 16.95
C GLU A 354 13.10 -20.80 17.66
N PHE A 355 13.23 -19.73 18.44
CA PHE A 355 12.19 -19.23 19.32
C PHE A 355 12.08 -17.71 19.27
N VAL A 356 10.90 -17.20 19.60
CA VAL A 356 10.68 -15.77 19.90
C VAL A 356 10.46 -15.63 21.40
N VAL A 357 11.30 -14.82 22.05
CA VAL A 357 11.19 -14.49 23.47
C VAL A 357 10.65 -13.06 23.60
N GLN A 358 9.48 -12.90 24.20
CA GLN A 358 8.76 -11.62 24.22
C GLN A 358 8.37 -11.18 25.64
N SER A 359 8.61 -9.91 25.93
CA SER A 359 8.18 -9.24 27.17
C SER A 359 6.69 -8.91 27.14
N TYR A 360 6.02 -8.87 28.31
CA TYR A 360 4.58 -8.58 28.39
C TYR A 360 4.22 -7.16 27.93
N HIS A 361 5.16 -6.23 28.07
CA HIS A 361 5.04 -4.83 27.67
C HIS A 361 6.22 -4.44 26.78
N GLY A 362 5.98 -3.52 25.84
CA GLY A 362 6.99 -3.04 24.89
C GLY A 362 6.36 -2.66 23.55
N GLY A 363 7.01 -1.79 22.79
CA GLY A 363 6.53 -1.34 21.47
C GLY A 363 7.67 -1.27 20.45
N GLY A 364 7.32 -1.41 19.17
CA GLY A 364 8.27 -1.28 18.06
C GLY A 364 9.36 -2.35 18.04
N GLY A 365 9.06 -3.55 18.52
CA GLY A 365 10.01 -4.67 18.61
C GLY A 365 10.81 -4.74 19.91
N ILE A 366 10.82 -3.66 20.71
CA ILE A 366 11.55 -3.65 21.98
C ILE A 366 11.01 -4.74 22.91
N GLY A 367 11.91 -5.58 23.39
CA GLY A 367 11.60 -6.71 24.26
C GLY A 367 11.08 -7.95 23.52
N THR A 368 11.21 -8.01 22.19
CA THR A 368 10.91 -9.19 21.35
C THR A 368 12.18 -9.68 20.67
N PHE A 369 12.72 -10.80 21.13
CA PHE A 369 14.03 -11.33 20.75
C PHE A 369 13.91 -12.60 19.90
N LEU A 370 14.74 -12.73 18.87
CA LEU A 370 15.00 -14.02 18.22
C LEU A 370 15.98 -14.82 19.07
N PHE A 371 15.62 -16.03 19.46
CA PHE A 371 16.40 -16.89 20.34
C PHE A 371 16.68 -18.24 19.66
N ASN A 372 17.92 -18.45 19.24
CA ASN A 372 18.41 -19.68 18.64
C ASN A 372 19.87 -19.93 19.07
N HIS A 373 20.54 -20.91 18.44
CA HIS A 373 21.94 -21.22 18.78
C HIS A 373 22.88 -20.00 18.67
N SER A 374 22.72 -19.16 17.64
CA SER A 374 23.61 -18.02 17.40
C SER A 374 23.30 -16.80 18.27
N THR A 375 22.03 -16.57 18.65
CA THR A 375 21.62 -15.39 19.43
C THR A 375 21.51 -15.64 20.93
N SER A 376 21.39 -16.90 21.37
CA SER A 376 21.07 -17.26 22.76
C SER A 376 21.98 -16.62 23.81
N TYR A 377 23.30 -16.59 23.56
CA TYR A 377 24.27 -16.00 24.50
C TYR A 377 23.99 -14.50 24.74
N ASN A 378 23.76 -13.74 23.67
CA ASN A 378 23.53 -12.31 23.77
C ASN A 378 22.15 -12.00 24.37
N VAL A 379 21.11 -12.71 23.95
CA VAL A 379 19.75 -12.52 24.47
C VAL A 379 19.70 -12.81 25.98
N ARG A 380 20.38 -13.85 26.47
CA ARG A 380 20.45 -14.16 27.91
C ARG A 380 21.06 -13.04 28.77
N ARG A 381 21.88 -12.16 28.17
CA ARG A 381 22.45 -10.98 28.86
C ARG A 381 21.54 -9.75 28.79
N GLN A 382 20.57 -9.76 27.88
CA GLN A 382 19.60 -8.68 27.69
C GLN A 382 18.31 -8.90 28.50
N ILE A 383 17.91 -10.16 28.71
CA ILE A 383 16.73 -10.51 29.50
C ILE A 383 17.01 -10.50 31.01
N ASN A 384 15.98 -10.18 31.80
CA ASN A 384 16.02 -10.23 33.25
C ASN A 384 15.71 -11.65 33.75
N MET A 385 16.64 -12.23 34.53
CA MET A 385 16.54 -13.62 35.01
C MET A 385 15.30 -13.92 35.87
N LEU A 386 14.75 -12.91 36.56
CA LEU A 386 13.61 -13.05 37.48
C LEU A 386 12.29 -12.60 36.86
N GLN A 387 12.31 -12.06 35.65
CA GLN A 387 11.11 -11.65 34.92
C GLN A 387 10.54 -12.85 34.15
N GLN A 388 9.22 -12.90 34.01
CA GLN A 388 8.55 -13.83 33.10
C GLN A 388 8.47 -13.29 31.68
N TYR A 389 8.60 -14.19 30.71
CA TYR A 389 8.53 -13.93 29.28
C TYR A 389 7.56 -14.89 28.60
N ILE A 390 6.93 -14.43 27.53
CA ILE A 390 6.19 -15.25 26.57
C ILE A 390 7.22 -15.86 25.63
N VAL A 391 7.19 -17.17 25.45
CA VAL A 391 8.06 -17.86 24.50
C VAL A 391 7.21 -18.64 23.52
N SER A 392 7.49 -18.48 22.23
CA SER A 392 6.85 -19.24 21.14
C SER A 392 7.92 -19.79 20.19
N PRO A 393 7.65 -20.87 19.45
CA PRO A 393 8.50 -21.25 18.33
C PRO A 393 8.55 -20.10 17.32
N TYR A 394 9.73 -19.86 16.74
CA TYR A 394 9.86 -18.96 15.61
C TYR A 394 9.37 -19.71 14.37
N ILE A 395 8.36 -19.14 13.70
CA ILE A 395 7.83 -19.68 12.45
C ILE A 395 8.30 -18.77 11.31
N PRO A 396 9.08 -19.29 10.35
CA PRO A 396 9.36 -18.59 9.11
C PRO A 396 8.05 -18.10 8.47
N SER A 397 7.91 -16.79 8.32
CA SER A 397 6.61 -16.18 8.04
C SER A 397 6.71 -14.78 7.43
N ILE A 398 5.59 -14.34 6.89
CA ILE A 398 5.36 -12.95 6.49
C ILE A 398 4.53 -12.25 7.56
N SER A 399 4.92 -11.03 7.92
CA SER A 399 4.16 -10.18 8.85
C SER A 399 3.27 -9.21 8.08
N ALA A 400 2.03 -9.03 8.51
CA ALA A 400 1.10 -8.07 7.93
C ALA A 400 0.36 -7.30 9.03
N ASN A 401 -0.12 -6.09 8.74
CA ASN A 401 -0.98 -5.36 9.67
C ASN A 401 -2.15 -4.66 9.00
N THR A 402 -3.19 -4.42 9.78
CA THR A 402 -4.34 -3.62 9.38
C THR A 402 -4.87 -2.76 10.53
N HIS A 403 -5.72 -1.79 10.20
CA HIS A 403 -6.39 -0.94 11.18
C HIS A 403 -7.89 -1.22 11.20
N ILE A 404 -8.43 -1.26 12.41
CA ILE A 404 -9.86 -1.30 12.68
C ILE A 404 -10.29 -0.02 13.39
N PHE A 405 -11.46 0.49 13.03
CA PHE A 405 -12.11 1.62 13.69
C PHE A 405 -13.44 1.16 14.25
N ILE A 406 -13.67 1.39 15.54
CA ILE A 406 -14.83 0.84 16.25
C ILE A 406 -15.67 1.97 16.83
N SER A 407 -16.95 2.03 16.43
CA SER A 407 -17.99 2.85 17.07
C SER A 407 -19.04 1.95 17.74
N ASP A 408 -20.08 2.54 18.33
CA ASP A 408 -21.19 1.78 18.94
C ASP A 408 -21.99 0.92 17.96
N LYS A 409 -21.91 1.24 16.65
CA LYS A 409 -22.77 0.66 15.62
C LYS A 409 -22.01 0.29 14.35
N GLN A 410 -20.81 0.80 14.14
CA GLN A 410 -20.04 0.57 12.91
C GLN A 410 -18.66 0.02 13.22
N ILE A 411 -18.18 -0.82 12.33
CA ILE A 411 -16.77 -1.18 12.20
C ILE A 411 -16.31 -0.71 10.82
N ILE A 412 -15.13 -0.12 10.75
CA ILE A 412 -14.43 0.17 9.49
C ILE A 412 -13.09 -0.55 9.53
N LEU A 413 -12.75 -1.23 8.45
CA LEU A 413 -11.48 -1.94 8.28
C LEU A 413 -10.68 -1.23 7.17
N SER A 414 -9.42 -0.90 7.43
CA SER A 414 -8.52 -0.40 6.39
C SER A 414 -8.00 -1.54 5.53
N PRO A 415 -7.44 -1.27 4.34
CA PRO A 415 -6.55 -2.23 3.69
C PRO A 415 -5.42 -2.61 4.64
N ALA A 416 -4.89 -3.83 4.45
CA ALA A 416 -3.71 -4.28 5.17
C ALA A 416 -2.42 -3.98 4.38
N SER A 417 -1.28 -3.97 5.08
CA SER A 417 0.06 -3.84 4.50
C SER A 417 0.98 -4.95 4.99
N ILE A 418 1.97 -5.32 4.18
CA ILE A 418 3.09 -6.15 4.65
C ILE A 418 3.95 -5.30 5.59
N GLN A 419 4.34 -5.86 6.73
CA GLN A 419 5.26 -5.23 7.66
C GLN A 419 6.69 -5.66 7.36
N ILE A 420 7.59 -4.69 7.35
CA ILE A 420 9.03 -4.91 7.22
C ILE A 420 9.59 -5.03 8.64
N ILE A 421 9.97 -6.25 9.02
CA ILE A 421 10.56 -6.58 10.32
C ILE A 421 12.01 -7.00 10.09
N GLU A 422 12.94 -6.35 10.77
CA GLU A 422 14.38 -6.61 10.64
C GLU A 422 15.00 -6.90 12.00
N LEU A 423 16.02 -7.78 12.01
CA LEU A 423 16.73 -8.14 13.22
C LEU A 423 17.78 -7.06 13.54
N HIS A 424 17.65 -6.42 14.70
CA HIS A 424 18.63 -5.45 15.20
C HIS A 424 18.94 -5.74 16.67
N ASN A 425 20.22 -5.94 17.01
CA ASN A 425 20.65 -6.33 18.36
C ASN A 425 19.88 -7.54 18.93
N ASN A 426 19.64 -8.54 18.07
CA ASN A 426 18.82 -9.75 18.33
C ASN A 426 17.31 -9.49 18.54
N GLN A 427 16.83 -8.27 18.34
CA GLN A 427 15.41 -7.91 18.46
C GLN A 427 14.74 -7.78 17.10
N LEU A 428 13.50 -8.25 17.00
CA LEU A 428 12.66 -8.14 15.80
C LEU A 428 12.03 -6.75 15.74
N CYS A 429 12.66 -5.82 15.01
CA CYS A 429 12.29 -4.41 14.97
C CYS A 429 11.46 -4.05 13.72
N TYR A 430 10.41 -3.26 13.90
CA TYR A 430 9.63 -2.71 12.78
C TYR A 430 10.43 -1.62 12.04
N ARG A 431 10.56 -1.76 10.72
CA ARG A 431 11.27 -0.83 9.83
C ARG A 431 10.40 -0.24 8.73
N GLY A 432 9.16 -0.68 8.55
CA GLY A 432 8.31 -0.11 7.52
C GLY A 432 7.11 -0.96 7.14
N CYS A 433 6.41 -0.50 6.11
CA CYS A 433 5.24 -1.18 5.59
C CYS A 433 5.11 -1.00 4.08
N ASP A 434 4.48 -1.96 3.42
CA ASP A 434 4.22 -1.94 1.98
C ASP A 434 2.80 -2.43 1.67
N TYR A 435 1.92 -1.49 1.27
CA TYR A 435 0.55 -1.82 0.83
C TYR A 435 0.53 -2.43 -0.58
N ILE A 436 1.55 -2.17 -1.41
CA ILE A 436 1.65 -2.70 -2.76
C ILE A 436 2.02 -4.18 -2.68
N ALA A 437 2.98 -4.53 -1.83
CA ALA A 437 3.37 -5.92 -1.58
C ALA A 437 2.20 -6.77 -1.09
N PHE A 438 1.34 -6.23 -0.21
CA PHE A 438 0.18 -6.95 0.33
C PHE A 438 -0.79 -7.42 -0.76
N ARG A 439 -0.92 -6.66 -1.86
CA ARG A 439 -1.82 -7.01 -2.98
C ARG A 439 -1.40 -8.29 -3.69
N THR A 440 -0.11 -8.64 -3.62
CA THR A 440 0.45 -9.86 -4.23
C THR A 440 0.08 -11.14 -3.48
N LEU A 441 -0.41 -11.02 -2.23
CA LEU A 441 -0.90 -12.18 -1.48
C LEU A 441 -2.13 -12.82 -2.15
N PRO A 442 -2.26 -14.16 -2.08
CA PRO A 442 -3.46 -14.88 -2.46
C PRO A 442 -4.73 -14.33 -1.80
N ASN A 443 -5.85 -14.35 -2.52
CA ASN A 443 -7.14 -13.89 -2.00
C ASN A 443 -7.58 -14.67 -0.75
N SER A 444 -7.29 -15.97 -0.67
CA SER A 444 -7.58 -16.80 0.50
C SER A 444 -6.94 -16.27 1.79
N ILE A 445 -5.69 -15.80 1.72
CA ILE A 445 -4.99 -15.22 2.88
C ILE A 445 -5.60 -13.87 3.25
N LYS A 446 -5.89 -13.03 2.25
CA LYS A 446 -6.52 -11.72 2.47
C LYS A 446 -7.89 -11.85 3.11
N GLU A 447 -8.68 -12.85 2.71
CA GLU A 447 -9.97 -13.18 3.33
C GLU A 447 -9.83 -13.64 4.78
N LYS A 448 -8.86 -14.53 5.09
CA LYS A 448 -8.55 -14.92 6.48
C LYS A 448 -8.19 -13.70 7.33
N ILE A 449 -7.30 -12.83 6.87
CA ILE A 449 -6.91 -11.60 7.58
C ILE A 449 -8.13 -10.71 7.85
N LYS A 450 -9.00 -10.52 6.85
CA LYS A 450 -10.24 -9.76 7.00
C LYS A 450 -11.14 -10.35 8.08
N ASP A 451 -11.36 -11.66 8.05
CA ASP A 451 -12.28 -12.35 8.95
C ASP A 451 -11.78 -12.33 10.40
N GLU A 452 -10.47 -12.55 10.60
CA GLU A 452 -9.87 -12.43 11.93
C GLU A 452 -9.87 -10.98 12.44
N SER A 453 -9.70 -10.00 11.54
CA SER A 453 -9.80 -8.58 11.91
C SER A 453 -11.20 -8.21 12.40
N LEU A 454 -12.25 -8.72 11.75
CA LEU A 454 -13.63 -8.49 12.15
C LEU A 454 -13.96 -9.18 13.49
N SER A 455 -13.44 -10.40 13.68
CA SER A 455 -13.58 -11.13 14.95
C SER A 455 -12.95 -10.38 16.10
N VAL A 456 -11.71 -9.90 15.94
CA VAL A 456 -11.02 -9.05 16.93
C VAL A 456 -11.77 -7.73 17.17
N ALA A 457 -12.26 -7.09 16.10
CA ALA A 457 -13.00 -5.83 16.24
C ALA A 457 -14.29 -6.00 17.05
N GLN A 458 -15.03 -7.10 16.86
CA GLN A 458 -16.20 -7.42 17.65
C GLN A 458 -15.84 -7.62 19.13
N LEU A 459 -14.82 -8.41 19.41
CA LEU A 459 -14.34 -8.68 20.76
C LEU A 459 -13.94 -7.38 21.51
N LEU A 460 -13.26 -6.46 20.81
CA LEU A 460 -12.92 -5.14 21.35
C LEU A 460 -14.18 -4.29 21.60
N LEU A 461 -15.13 -4.28 20.67
CA LEU A 461 -16.40 -3.56 20.81
C LEU A 461 -17.16 -4.02 22.06
N GLU A 462 -17.23 -5.33 22.29
CA GLU A 462 -17.91 -5.96 23.44
C GLU A 462 -17.23 -5.61 24.77
N LYS A 463 -15.90 -5.47 24.79
CA LYS A 463 -15.16 -4.91 25.93
C LYS A 463 -15.35 -3.41 26.12
N GLY A 464 -16.07 -2.74 25.23
CA GLY A 464 -16.36 -1.31 25.30
C GLY A 464 -15.29 -0.41 24.66
N TYR A 465 -14.39 -0.97 23.85
CA TYR A 465 -13.37 -0.20 23.14
C TYR A 465 -13.98 0.65 22.03
N ARG A 466 -13.54 1.89 21.87
CA ARG A 466 -13.91 2.79 20.76
C ARG A 466 -12.67 3.43 20.14
N GLY A 467 -12.77 3.80 18.88
CA GLY A 467 -11.67 4.41 18.13
C GLY A 467 -10.85 3.41 17.34
N ILE A 468 -9.64 3.83 16.96
CA ILE A 468 -8.70 3.07 16.15
C ILE A 468 -7.94 2.03 16.96
N ALA A 469 -7.72 0.84 16.40
CA ALA A 469 -6.70 -0.11 16.86
C ALA A 469 -6.02 -0.74 15.64
N GLY A 470 -4.75 -1.09 15.80
CA GLY A 470 -3.99 -1.89 14.84
C GLY A 470 -4.01 -3.37 15.22
N ILE A 471 -4.00 -4.25 14.21
CA ILE A 471 -3.85 -5.69 14.39
C ILE A 471 -2.67 -6.15 13.54
N ASP A 472 -1.73 -6.82 14.19
CA ASP A 472 -0.56 -7.42 13.53
C ASP A 472 -0.79 -8.94 13.37
N PHE A 473 -0.41 -9.47 12.21
CA PHE A 473 -0.62 -10.84 11.79
C PHE A 473 0.69 -11.52 11.41
N ILE A 474 0.75 -12.82 11.64
CA ILE A 474 1.79 -13.73 11.15
C ILE A 474 1.15 -14.68 10.14
N ILE A 475 1.76 -14.80 8.97
CA ILE A 475 1.33 -15.69 7.88
C ILE A 475 2.43 -16.73 7.68
N ASP A 476 2.16 -17.99 8.01
CA ASP A 476 3.16 -19.06 7.89
C ASP A 476 3.28 -19.59 6.45
N LYS A 477 4.24 -20.50 6.22
CA LYS A 477 4.47 -21.11 4.90
C LYS A 477 3.32 -22.00 4.43
N GLU A 478 2.38 -22.37 5.29
CA GLU A 478 1.18 -23.16 4.98
C GLU A 478 -0.06 -22.28 4.75
N ASP A 479 0.12 -20.95 4.67
CA ASP A 479 -0.95 -19.96 4.51
C ASP A 479 -1.94 -19.89 5.69
N ASN A 480 -1.53 -20.33 6.88
CA ASN A 480 -2.26 -20.08 8.11
C ASN A 480 -2.00 -18.65 8.58
N VAL A 481 -3.04 -18.01 9.14
CA VAL A 481 -3.00 -16.62 9.59
C VAL A 481 -3.23 -16.59 11.09
N TYR A 482 -2.30 -15.98 11.82
CA TYR A 482 -2.35 -15.87 13.28
C TYR A 482 -2.36 -14.39 13.69
N VAL A 483 -3.23 -14.03 14.63
CA VAL A 483 -3.18 -12.73 15.29
C VAL A 483 -2.00 -12.71 16.25
N SER A 484 -1.07 -11.79 16.01
CA SER A 484 0.17 -11.66 16.79
C SER A 484 0.02 -10.66 17.93
N GLU A 485 -0.49 -9.46 17.62
CA GLU A 485 -0.60 -8.34 18.56
C GLU A 485 -1.79 -7.43 18.22
N ILE A 486 -2.41 -6.85 19.25
CA ILE A 486 -3.39 -5.77 19.13
C ILE A 486 -2.79 -4.50 19.70
N ASN A 487 -2.79 -3.43 18.91
CA ASN A 487 -2.24 -2.13 19.27
C ASN A 487 -3.39 -1.11 19.46
N PRO A 488 -3.81 -0.75 20.69
CA PRO A 488 -4.94 0.16 20.93
C PRO A 488 -4.58 1.65 20.68
N ARG A 489 -3.99 1.94 19.52
CA ARG A 489 -3.41 3.23 19.13
C ARG A 489 -3.21 3.31 17.61
N PHE A 490 -2.83 4.48 17.11
CA PHE A 490 -2.37 4.63 15.74
C PHE A 490 -1.08 3.81 15.51
N GLN A 491 -0.92 3.23 14.31
CA GLN A 491 0.28 2.48 13.92
C GLN A 491 1.23 3.37 13.11
N ALA A 492 2.44 2.88 12.85
CA ALA A 492 3.38 3.60 12.00
C ALA A 492 2.91 3.65 10.53
N SER A 493 2.12 2.69 10.06
CA SER A 493 1.55 2.68 8.70
C SER A 493 0.35 3.62 8.53
N THR A 494 -0.18 4.22 9.61
CA THR A 494 -1.35 5.12 9.60
C THR A 494 -1.15 6.32 8.66
N ILE A 495 0.07 6.87 8.58
CA ILE A 495 0.34 8.05 7.73
C ILE A 495 0.02 7.82 6.25
N LEU A 496 0.20 6.60 5.75
CA LEU A 496 -0.11 6.26 4.35
C LEU A 496 -1.63 6.23 4.12
N LEU A 497 -2.41 5.82 5.12
CA LEU A 497 -3.87 5.92 5.08
C LEU A 497 -4.32 7.38 5.09
N ASP A 498 -3.72 8.22 5.91
CA ASP A 498 -4.04 9.66 5.91
C ASP A 498 -3.71 10.30 4.57
N LYS A 499 -2.57 9.94 3.96
CA LYS A 499 -2.22 10.40 2.61
C LYS A 499 -3.26 9.95 1.57
N TYR A 500 -3.72 8.70 1.66
CA TYR A 500 -4.79 8.17 0.80
C TYR A 500 -6.11 8.94 0.98
N LEU A 501 -6.58 9.10 2.22
CA LEU A 501 -7.84 9.77 2.56
C LEU A 501 -7.84 11.27 2.22
N SER A 502 -6.69 11.94 2.36
CA SER A 502 -6.56 13.39 2.08
C SER A 502 -6.85 13.77 0.62
N LYS A 503 -6.82 12.81 -0.30
CA LYS A 503 -7.13 13.01 -1.72
C LYS A 503 -8.64 13.20 -1.98
N ASN A 504 -9.51 12.79 -1.05
CA ASN A 504 -10.97 12.89 -1.18
C ASN A 504 -11.48 14.29 -0.81
N LYS A 505 -11.33 15.26 -1.73
CA LYS A 505 -11.64 16.69 -1.45
C LYS A 505 -13.12 17.09 -1.63
N LYS A 506 -13.94 16.29 -2.33
CA LYS A 506 -15.30 16.68 -2.77
C LYS A 506 -16.46 16.00 -2.03
N THR A 507 -16.18 15.13 -1.07
CA THR A 507 -17.21 14.38 -0.32
C THR A 507 -17.25 14.83 1.14
N PRO A 508 -18.37 14.60 1.86
CA PRO A 508 -18.46 14.82 3.32
C PRO A 508 -17.67 13.77 4.13
N GLU A 509 -16.80 12.98 3.47
CA GLU A 509 -16.02 11.92 4.11
C GLU A 509 -14.92 12.48 5.00
N ALA A 510 -14.61 11.71 6.03
CA ALA A 510 -13.43 11.91 6.84
C ALA A 510 -12.17 11.90 5.97
N LYS A 511 -11.30 12.89 6.18
CA LYS A 511 -10.11 13.15 5.38
C LYS A 511 -8.84 12.54 5.97
N SER A 512 -8.95 11.95 7.16
CA SER A 512 -7.86 11.28 7.87
C SER A 512 -8.40 10.23 8.82
N THR A 513 -7.56 9.26 9.17
CA THR A 513 -7.80 8.27 10.22
C THR A 513 -8.01 8.92 11.59
N LEU A 514 -7.38 10.08 11.85
CA LEU A 514 -7.57 10.86 13.07
C LEU A 514 -9.00 11.43 13.19
N GLU A 515 -9.59 11.83 12.07
CA GLU A 515 -10.98 12.27 11.99
C GLU A 515 -11.95 11.10 12.14
N ILE A 516 -11.68 9.96 11.48
CA ILE A 516 -12.46 8.72 11.66
C ILE A 516 -12.42 8.28 13.14
N ASN A 517 -11.26 8.36 13.79
CA ASN A 517 -11.10 8.03 15.19
C ASN A 517 -11.98 8.91 16.10
N GLU A 518 -11.97 10.25 15.93
CA GLU A 518 -12.88 11.13 16.69
C GLU A 518 -14.34 10.80 16.44
N MET A 519 -14.73 10.61 15.18
CA MET A 519 -16.08 10.20 14.79
C MET A 519 -16.52 8.88 15.44
N ALA A 520 -15.61 7.94 15.66
CA ALA A 520 -15.89 6.67 16.31
C ALA A 520 -16.35 6.85 17.77
N PHE A 521 -15.73 7.79 18.50
CA PHE A 521 -16.15 8.18 19.86
C PHE A 521 -17.45 9.01 19.87
N LEU A 522 -17.72 9.74 18.78
CA LEU A 522 -18.97 10.49 18.58
C LEU A 522 -20.10 9.62 18.01
N GLY A 523 -19.86 8.32 17.82
CA GLY A 523 -20.88 7.30 17.56
C GLY A 523 -21.37 7.18 16.11
N GLY A 524 -20.69 7.81 15.14
CA GLY A 524 -21.04 7.71 13.72
C GLY A 524 -19.86 8.11 12.83
N MET A 525 -19.32 7.15 12.09
CA MET A 525 -18.17 7.30 11.20
C MET A 525 -18.63 7.47 9.75
N ILE A 526 -18.13 8.51 9.10
CA ILE A 526 -18.43 8.85 7.70
C ILE A 526 -17.16 8.66 6.89
N SER A 527 -16.94 7.45 6.38
CA SER A 527 -15.83 7.13 5.49
C SER A 527 -16.16 5.92 4.64
N THR A 528 -15.76 5.95 3.37
CA THR A 528 -15.84 4.78 2.48
C THR A 528 -14.60 3.91 2.49
N LEU A 529 -13.64 4.18 3.40
CA LEU A 529 -12.46 3.34 3.60
C LEU A 529 -12.89 1.88 3.82
N CYS A 530 -12.28 0.97 3.07
CA CYS A 530 -12.58 -0.44 3.17
C CYS A 530 -11.34 -1.30 2.88
N PHE A 531 -11.36 -2.56 3.29
CA PHE A 531 -10.25 -3.51 3.19
C PHE A 531 -9.78 -3.75 1.75
N THR A 532 -10.69 -3.59 0.78
CA THR A 532 -10.39 -3.78 -0.64
C THR A 532 -9.80 -2.55 -1.33
N ASP A 533 -9.66 -1.42 -0.65
CA ASP A 533 -9.08 -0.22 -1.26
C ASP A 533 -7.61 -0.43 -1.65
N GLU A 534 -7.22 0.08 -2.80
CA GLU A 534 -5.84 -0.04 -3.30
C GLU A 534 -4.99 1.17 -2.89
N ILE A 535 -4.07 0.95 -1.96
CA ILE A 535 -3.09 1.96 -1.53
C ILE A 535 -1.77 1.70 -2.26
N ASN A 536 -1.47 2.57 -3.22
CA ASN A 536 -0.24 2.49 -4.03
C ASN A 536 0.93 3.21 -3.36
N LEU A 537 1.21 2.87 -2.09
CA LEU A 537 2.26 3.51 -1.29
C LEU A 537 2.97 2.49 -0.40
N SER A 538 4.26 2.72 -0.19
CA SER A 538 5.06 2.04 0.82
C SER A 538 5.87 3.04 1.63
N CYS A 539 6.38 2.62 2.79
CA CYS A 539 7.17 3.49 3.66
C CYS A 539 8.23 2.71 4.42
N TYR A 540 9.45 3.25 4.44
CA TYR A 540 10.57 2.72 5.20
C TYR A 540 11.07 3.75 6.22
N TYR A 541 11.42 3.28 7.42
CA TYR A 541 11.84 4.06 8.57
C TYR A 541 13.31 3.81 8.87
N TYR A 542 14.08 4.89 8.98
CA TYR A 542 15.48 4.86 9.33
C TYR A 542 15.65 5.19 10.81
N TYR A 543 16.36 4.32 11.51
CA TYR A 543 16.73 4.46 12.91
C TYR A 543 18.25 4.44 13.02
N LYS A 544 18.80 5.04 14.08
CA LYS A 544 20.25 4.99 14.34
C LYS A 544 20.65 3.60 14.80
N ASP A 545 21.02 2.74 13.85
CA ASP A 545 21.53 1.41 14.11
C ASP A 545 23.08 1.43 14.18
N GLU A 546 23.73 0.31 13.83
CA GLU A 546 25.19 0.13 13.92
C GLU A 546 26.01 0.97 12.91
N PHE A 547 25.38 1.46 11.85
CA PHE A 547 26.05 2.27 10.82
C PHE A 547 26.41 3.69 11.29
N ASP A 548 27.41 4.29 10.64
CA ASP A 548 27.81 5.68 10.87
C ASP A 548 26.70 6.65 10.40
N VAL A 549 26.45 7.74 11.13
CA VAL A 549 25.46 8.78 10.78
C VAL A 549 25.67 9.32 9.37
N LYS A 550 26.91 9.38 8.88
CA LYS A 550 27.20 9.82 7.50
C LYS A 550 26.53 8.93 6.44
N GLU A 551 26.32 7.65 6.72
CA GLU A 551 25.68 6.72 5.78
C GLU A 551 24.18 7.00 5.67
N TYR A 552 23.51 7.28 6.79
CA TYR A 552 22.12 7.75 6.79
C TYR A 552 21.99 9.09 6.06
N LYS A 553 22.93 10.00 6.27
CA LYS A 553 22.96 11.27 5.54
C LYS A 553 23.12 11.06 4.04
N ASN A 554 24.06 10.21 3.61
CA ASN A 554 24.23 9.87 2.19
C ASN A 554 22.95 9.28 1.60
N LYS A 555 22.31 8.36 2.33
CA LYS A 555 21.07 7.72 1.92
C LYS A 555 19.93 8.74 1.77
N PHE A 556 19.80 9.66 2.73
CA PHE A 556 18.88 10.79 2.65
C PHE A 556 19.10 11.61 1.37
N GLU A 557 20.35 12.03 1.10
CA GLU A 557 20.70 12.83 -0.08
C GLU A 557 20.42 12.09 -1.40
N ILE A 558 20.63 10.77 -1.43
CA ILE A 558 20.28 9.93 -2.60
C ILE A 558 18.77 9.98 -2.86
N PHE A 559 17.94 9.81 -1.84
CA PHE A 559 16.49 9.88 -1.99
C PHE A 559 16.00 11.27 -2.38
N GLU A 560 16.61 12.32 -1.83
CA GLU A 560 16.29 13.72 -2.13
C GLU A 560 16.55 14.04 -3.60
N ARG A 561 17.73 13.67 -4.12
CA ARG A 561 18.08 13.85 -5.54
C ARG A 561 17.14 13.12 -6.50
N ASN A 562 16.48 12.06 -6.02
CA ASN A 562 15.53 11.27 -6.77
C ASN A 562 14.06 11.62 -6.45
N ASN A 563 13.80 12.80 -5.86
CA ASN A 563 12.46 13.32 -5.58
C ASN A 563 11.57 12.37 -4.74
N CYS A 564 12.17 11.58 -3.85
CA CYS A 564 11.40 10.79 -2.90
C CYS A 564 10.78 11.70 -1.84
N GLU A 565 9.63 11.33 -1.30
CA GLU A 565 9.03 12.08 -0.20
C GLU A 565 9.67 11.66 1.12
N ILE A 566 10.51 12.53 1.68
CA ILE A 566 11.24 12.29 2.92
C ILE A 566 10.61 13.11 4.06
N LEU A 567 10.32 12.45 5.16
CA LEU A 567 9.77 13.05 6.38
C LEU A 567 10.86 13.05 7.45
N ALA A 568 11.55 14.19 7.57
CA ALA A 568 12.76 14.32 8.38
C ALA A 568 12.53 14.55 9.88
N ASP A 569 11.35 15.05 10.28
CA ASP A 569 10.97 15.32 11.68
C ASP A 569 12.11 15.95 12.53
N GLY A 570 12.76 16.97 11.97
CA GLY A 570 13.79 17.79 12.62
C GLY A 570 15.23 17.23 12.61
N VAL A 571 15.51 16.05 12.03
CA VAL A 571 16.82 15.40 12.20
C VAL A 571 18.00 16.06 11.45
N ILE A 572 17.75 16.75 10.33
CA ILE A 572 18.82 17.15 9.38
C ILE A 572 19.78 18.17 10.00
N GLU A 573 19.28 19.09 10.84
CA GLU A 573 20.11 20.12 11.50
C GLU A 573 20.96 19.57 12.67
N ASP A 574 20.66 18.33 13.07
CA ASP A 574 21.13 17.65 14.28
C ASP A 574 21.90 16.35 13.99
N MET A 575 22.20 16.04 12.73
CA MET A 575 23.02 14.87 12.36
C MET A 575 24.50 15.02 12.76
N ASN A 576 24.75 15.08 14.07
CA ASN A 576 26.05 14.97 14.71
C ASN A 576 26.07 13.66 15.51
N LEU A 577 27.11 12.83 15.28
CA LEU A 577 27.28 11.49 15.86
C LEU A 577 27.10 11.46 17.39
N ASN A 578 27.53 12.50 18.10
CA ASN A 578 27.51 12.52 19.57
C ASN A 578 26.14 12.90 20.18
N LYS A 579 25.11 13.14 19.35
CA LYS A 579 23.81 13.64 19.80
C LYS A 579 22.62 12.73 19.44
N ILE A 580 22.86 11.49 19.01
CA ILE A 580 21.78 10.56 18.62
C ILE A 580 21.91 9.26 19.42
N GLY A 581 20.86 8.88 20.14
CA GLY A 581 20.83 7.64 20.89
C GLY A 581 20.59 6.41 20.01
N ASP A 582 20.98 5.23 20.51
CA ASP A 582 20.81 3.96 19.80
C ASP A 582 19.33 3.66 19.50
N ASN A 583 19.08 3.22 18.27
CA ASN A 583 17.77 2.94 17.70
C ASN A 583 16.77 4.13 17.83
N SER A 584 17.29 5.36 17.93
CA SER A 584 16.51 6.58 17.79
C SER A 584 16.02 6.73 16.36
N TYR A 585 14.76 7.11 16.18
CA TYR A 585 14.21 7.46 14.88
C TYR A 585 14.96 8.64 14.24
N LEU A 586 15.30 8.51 12.96
CA LEU A 586 15.96 9.55 12.17
C LEU A 586 14.94 10.22 11.25
N TYR A 587 14.49 9.50 10.22
CA TYR A 587 13.54 9.95 9.22
C TYR A 587 12.82 8.75 8.60
N ARG A 588 11.74 9.00 7.85
CA ARG A 588 11.08 7.99 7.02
C ARG A 588 10.93 8.47 5.59
N VAL A 589 10.84 7.53 4.66
CA VAL A 589 10.67 7.81 3.23
C VAL A 589 9.41 7.11 2.74
N VAL A 590 8.57 7.83 1.99
CA VAL A 590 7.35 7.31 1.37
C VAL A 590 7.62 7.12 -0.12
N PHE A 591 7.33 5.92 -0.62
CA PHE A 591 7.56 5.55 -2.02
C PHE A 591 6.23 5.30 -2.76
N PRO A 592 6.14 5.67 -4.05
CA PRO A 592 4.98 5.37 -4.90
C PRO A 592 5.05 3.98 -5.56
N HIS A 593 5.99 3.12 -5.12
CA HIS A 593 6.23 1.79 -5.65
C HIS A 593 6.56 0.83 -4.51
N ALA A 594 6.59 -0.48 -4.80
CA ALA A 594 6.95 -1.49 -3.82
C ALA A 594 8.43 -1.34 -3.39
N ILE A 595 8.71 -1.69 -2.14
CA ILE A 595 10.05 -1.76 -1.54
C ILE A 595 10.36 -3.16 -0.98
N CYS A 596 9.35 -4.01 -0.82
CA CYS A 596 9.50 -5.42 -0.51
C CYS A 596 8.58 -6.32 -1.36
N ALA A 597 8.96 -7.59 -1.48
CA ALA A 597 8.20 -8.63 -2.19
C ALA A 597 8.22 -9.94 -1.42
N ILE A 598 7.24 -10.79 -1.70
CA ILE A 598 7.12 -12.12 -1.12
C ILE A 598 7.76 -13.10 -2.10
N SER A 599 8.75 -13.85 -1.64
CA SER A 599 9.46 -14.83 -2.45
C SER A 599 8.58 -16.04 -2.80
N PRO A 600 8.97 -16.85 -3.80
CA PRO A 600 8.35 -18.16 -4.06
C PRO A 600 8.37 -19.10 -2.84
N ASP A 601 9.39 -18.99 -1.99
CA ASP A 601 9.55 -19.73 -0.73
C ASP A 601 8.81 -19.09 0.47
N LYS A 602 8.01 -18.03 0.21
CA LYS A 602 7.21 -17.26 1.17
C LYS A 602 8.04 -16.53 2.24
N ASP A 603 9.24 -16.09 1.86
CA ASP A 603 10.08 -15.21 2.67
C ASP A 603 9.93 -13.76 2.19
N LEU A 604 10.23 -12.80 3.07
CA LEU A 604 10.17 -11.37 2.71
C LEU A 604 11.50 -10.92 2.11
N TRP A 605 11.49 -10.51 0.84
CA TRP A 605 12.61 -9.81 0.21
C TRP A 605 12.43 -8.31 0.35
N ILE A 606 13.41 -7.64 0.93
CA ILE A 606 13.50 -6.18 0.95
C ILE A 606 14.52 -5.78 -0.11
N HIS A 607 14.19 -4.78 -0.93
CA HIS A 607 15.14 -4.35 -1.95
C HIS A 607 16.38 -3.70 -1.31
N ASN A 608 17.59 -4.20 -1.58
CA ASN A 608 18.82 -3.76 -0.90
C ASN A 608 19.13 -2.26 -1.10
N ASN A 609 18.67 -1.64 -2.19
CA ASN A 609 18.73 -0.18 -2.36
C ASN A 609 17.75 0.64 -1.51
N ILE A 610 16.88 0.01 -0.72
CA ILE A 610 16.09 0.70 0.31
C ILE A 610 16.87 0.69 1.62
N GLN A 611 17.42 -0.46 2.02
CA GLN A 611 18.22 -0.58 3.23
C GLN A 611 19.57 0.17 3.16
N ILE A 612 20.18 0.35 4.32
CA ILE A 612 21.61 0.63 4.47
C ILE A 612 22.26 -0.71 4.80
N GLY A 613 23.22 -1.13 3.99
CA GLY A 613 23.88 -2.42 4.11
C GLY A 613 25.39 -2.29 4.31
N PRO A 614 26.07 -3.38 4.67
CA PRO A 614 27.52 -3.40 4.72
C PRO A 614 28.12 -3.30 3.31
N LYS A 615 29.34 -2.77 3.23
CA LYS A 615 30.15 -2.83 2.02
C LYS A 615 30.42 -4.30 1.64
N PRO A 616 30.38 -4.68 0.34
CA PRO A 616 30.78 -6.01 -0.11
C PRO A 616 32.19 -6.38 0.33
N LYS A 617 32.40 -7.65 0.71
CA LYS A 617 33.67 -8.13 1.30
C LYS A 617 34.56 -8.90 0.32
N ASP A 618 34.00 -9.37 -0.78
CA ASP A 618 34.64 -10.22 -1.78
C ASP A 618 34.07 -9.96 -3.18
N THR A 619 34.71 -10.53 -4.21
CA THR A 619 34.37 -10.36 -5.61
C THR A 619 32.94 -10.81 -5.94
N ILE A 620 32.46 -11.92 -5.37
CA ILE A 620 31.11 -12.44 -5.67
C ILE A 620 30.02 -11.57 -5.05
N SER A 621 30.20 -11.13 -3.80
CA SER A 621 29.28 -10.22 -3.13
C SER A 621 29.21 -8.88 -3.86
N LEU A 622 30.34 -8.35 -4.35
CA LEU A 622 30.37 -7.14 -5.16
C LEU A 622 29.67 -7.36 -6.51
N LYS A 623 29.94 -8.48 -7.18
CA LYS A 623 29.30 -8.82 -8.46
C LYS A 623 27.79 -8.87 -8.32
N ILE A 624 27.28 -9.62 -7.34
CA ILE A 624 25.84 -9.75 -7.08
C ILE A 624 25.22 -8.39 -6.74
N ALA A 625 25.87 -7.61 -5.87
CA ALA A 625 25.41 -6.27 -5.54
C ALA A 625 25.29 -5.39 -6.80
N LEU A 626 26.28 -5.37 -7.68
CA LEU A 626 26.24 -4.57 -8.91
C LEU A 626 25.23 -5.09 -9.94
N LEU A 627 25.03 -6.41 -10.03
CA LEU A 627 24.00 -7.02 -10.89
C LEU A 627 22.59 -6.62 -10.48
N ASN A 628 22.34 -6.50 -9.17
CA ASN A 628 21.02 -6.33 -8.58
C ASN A 628 20.73 -4.87 -8.18
N GLN A 629 21.61 -4.26 -7.40
CA GLN A 629 21.51 -2.86 -6.96
C GLN A 629 21.91 -1.87 -8.04
N GLY A 630 22.78 -2.27 -8.97
CA GLY A 630 23.23 -1.40 -10.05
C GLY A 630 24.17 -0.29 -9.62
N VAL A 631 24.44 0.64 -10.54
CA VAL A 631 25.32 1.80 -10.31
C VAL A 631 24.65 3.09 -10.73
N ARG A 632 25.03 4.19 -10.10
CA ARG A 632 24.80 5.55 -10.60
C ARG A 632 26.03 6.04 -11.36
N LEU A 633 25.85 6.85 -12.39
CA LEU A 633 26.97 7.45 -13.13
C LEU A 633 27.08 8.95 -12.86
N ASP A 634 28.31 9.44 -12.78
CA ASP A 634 28.60 10.86 -12.91
C ASP A 634 28.34 11.33 -14.35
N SER A 635 27.78 12.52 -14.50
CA SER A 635 27.51 13.23 -15.75
C SER A 635 28.70 13.43 -16.69
N THR A 636 29.92 13.22 -16.21
CA THR A 636 31.16 13.39 -16.99
C THR A 636 31.44 12.28 -18.01
N PHE A 637 30.75 11.13 -17.92
CA PHE A 637 30.93 10.04 -18.89
C PHE A 637 30.13 10.28 -20.18
N GLN A 638 30.81 10.19 -21.32
CA GLN A 638 30.22 10.27 -22.66
C GLN A 638 30.33 8.92 -23.38
N ASN A 639 29.42 8.67 -24.32
CA ASN A 639 29.42 7.45 -25.15
C ASN A 639 29.41 6.11 -24.37
N VAL A 640 28.75 6.10 -23.21
CA VAL A 640 28.53 4.87 -22.44
C VAL A 640 27.56 3.98 -23.20
N LYS A 641 27.96 2.72 -23.43
CA LYS A 641 27.10 1.76 -24.11
C LYS A 641 25.95 1.33 -23.19
N ASN A 642 24.73 1.39 -23.70
CA ASN A 642 23.59 0.75 -23.03
C ASN A 642 23.69 -0.76 -23.26
N GLY A 643 24.02 -1.51 -22.20
CA GLY A 643 24.15 -2.94 -22.24
C GLY A 643 22.81 -3.67 -22.32
N VAL A 644 22.87 -4.99 -22.45
CA VAL A 644 21.66 -5.82 -22.39
C VAL A 644 21.01 -5.72 -21.01
N TYR A 645 19.67 -5.81 -20.96
CA TYR A 645 18.92 -5.80 -19.71
C TYR A 645 19.04 -4.49 -18.91
N ASN A 646 19.06 -3.34 -19.60
CA ASN A 646 19.17 -2.00 -18.97
C ASN A 646 20.38 -1.94 -18.02
N SER A 647 21.57 -1.92 -18.61
CA SER A 647 22.81 -2.04 -17.85
C SER A 647 23.90 -1.13 -18.37
N ILE A 648 24.95 -1.01 -17.55
CA ILE A 648 26.27 -0.56 -17.98
C ILE A 648 27.22 -1.74 -17.78
N ASP A 649 27.90 -2.13 -18.84
CA ASP A 649 28.93 -3.16 -18.76
C ASP A 649 30.26 -2.52 -18.33
N ILE A 650 30.85 -3.06 -17.26
CA ILE A 650 32.14 -2.62 -16.74
C ILE A 650 33.11 -3.80 -16.61
N LYS A 651 34.41 -3.50 -16.65
CA LYS A 651 35.47 -4.41 -16.22
C LYS A 651 36.08 -3.88 -14.92
N LEU A 652 36.07 -4.68 -13.87
CA LEU A 652 36.82 -4.40 -12.65
C LEU A 652 38.31 -4.57 -12.92
N LEU A 653 39.11 -3.60 -12.47
CA LEU A 653 40.56 -3.76 -12.43
C LEU A 653 40.96 -4.42 -11.11
N GLU A 654 41.81 -5.43 -11.21
CA GLU A 654 42.23 -6.25 -10.07
C GLU A 654 42.88 -5.40 -8.98
N ASN A 655 42.56 -5.71 -7.72
CA ASN A 655 43.25 -5.17 -6.56
C ASN A 655 43.38 -6.26 -5.48
N SER A 656 43.81 -5.88 -4.27
CA SER A 656 44.02 -6.83 -3.17
C SER A 656 42.75 -7.53 -2.65
N ILE A 657 41.55 -7.11 -3.08
CA ILE A 657 40.25 -7.59 -2.58
C ILE A 657 39.40 -8.18 -3.71
N TYR A 658 39.42 -7.55 -4.88
CA TYR A 658 38.52 -7.86 -6.00
C TYR A 658 39.30 -8.34 -7.21
N ASP A 659 38.82 -9.43 -7.81
CA ASP A 659 39.41 -10.00 -9.02
C ASP A 659 39.01 -9.19 -10.27
N SER A 660 39.81 -9.29 -11.33
CA SER A 660 39.42 -8.68 -12.61
C SER A 660 38.32 -9.49 -13.28
N ILE A 661 37.10 -8.95 -13.25
CA ILE A 661 35.92 -9.56 -13.87
C ILE A 661 35.10 -8.54 -14.66
N ASN A 662 34.35 -9.03 -15.64
CA ASN A 662 33.35 -8.22 -16.34
C ASN A 662 32.00 -8.31 -15.58
N ILE A 663 31.27 -7.21 -15.50
CA ILE A 663 30.00 -7.12 -14.78
C ILE A 663 28.99 -6.29 -15.58
N ASN A 664 27.79 -6.84 -15.73
CA ASN A 664 26.64 -6.18 -16.32
C ASN A 664 25.84 -5.45 -15.22
N CYS A 665 26.29 -4.26 -14.83
CA CYS A 665 25.71 -3.51 -13.72
C CYS A 665 24.31 -2.99 -14.08
N ALA A 666 23.30 -3.22 -13.24
CA ALA A 666 21.97 -2.66 -13.47
C ALA A 666 22.03 -1.11 -13.56
N TYR A 667 21.30 -0.53 -14.51
CA TYR A 667 21.32 0.91 -14.77
C TYR A 667 20.00 1.40 -15.36
N ASN A 668 19.54 2.58 -14.94
CA ASN A 668 18.25 3.14 -15.34
C ASN A 668 17.06 2.17 -15.11
N ILE A 669 17.10 1.47 -13.98
CA ILE A 669 15.99 0.66 -13.46
C ILE A 669 15.49 1.35 -12.19
N HIS A 670 14.19 1.24 -11.89
CA HIS A 670 13.52 2.03 -10.86
C HIS A 670 14.33 2.20 -9.56
N HIS A 671 14.81 1.10 -8.96
CA HIS A 671 15.55 1.15 -7.70
C HIS A 671 17.06 1.35 -7.86
N SER A 672 17.66 1.19 -9.05
CA SER A 672 19.10 1.41 -9.25
C SER A 672 19.48 2.88 -9.04
N ASN A 673 18.51 3.78 -9.19
CA ASN A 673 18.65 5.20 -8.87
C ASN A 673 18.93 5.48 -7.39
N TYR A 674 18.63 4.53 -6.50
CA TYR A 674 18.93 4.59 -5.08
C TYR A 674 20.22 3.83 -4.70
N SER A 675 20.99 3.39 -5.69
CA SER A 675 22.18 2.58 -5.45
C SER A 675 23.22 3.32 -4.61
N PRO A 676 23.80 2.68 -3.58
CA PRO A 676 24.95 3.21 -2.88
C PRO A 676 26.21 3.21 -3.75
N PHE A 677 26.19 2.44 -4.85
CA PHE A 677 27.28 2.39 -5.81
C PHE A 677 27.16 3.50 -6.84
N TYR A 678 28.30 4.16 -7.11
CA TYR A 678 28.40 5.06 -8.24
C TYR A 678 29.79 5.04 -8.85
N ILE A 679 29.86 5.37 -10.13
CA ILE A 679 31.12 5.50 -10.84
C ILE A 679 31.37 6.98 -11.11
N LYS A 680 32.58 7.43 -10.78
CA LYS A 680 33.03 8.80 -11.00
C LYS A 680 34.35 8.82 -11.73
N ASN A 681 34.53 9.80 -12.63
CA ASN A 681 35.81 10.07 -13.25
C ASN A 681 36.68 10.89 -12.29
N GLN A 682 37.88 10.38 -11.96
CA GLN A 682 38.91 11.09 -11.21
C GLN A 682 40.20 11.08 -12.00
N ASN A 683 40.63 12.26 -12.47
CA ASN A 683 41.85 12.46 -13.25
C ASN A 683 41.93 11.58 -14.52
N GLY A 684 40.81 11.37 -15.20
CA GLY A 684 40.72 10.56 -16.41
C GLY A 684 40.50 9.06 -16.17
N ILE A 685 40.43 8.63 -14.90
CA ILE A 685 40.24 7.23 -14.52
C ILE A 685 38.83 7.07 -13.94
N ALA A 686 38.06 6.11 -14.47
CA ALA A 686 36.77 5.76 -13.90
C ALA A 686 36.96 4.91 -12.64
N LYS A 687 36.32 5.30 -11.53
CA LYS A 687 36.44 4.64 -10.24
C LYS A 687 35.08 4.30 -9.67
N LEU A 688 34.94 3.09 -9.15
CA LEU A 688 33.74 2.59 -8.49
C LEU A 688 33.79 2.93 -7.00
N PHE A 689 32.74 3.58 -6.51
CA PHE A 689 32.57 3.92 -5.10
C PHE A 689 31.42 3.14 -4.48
N TYR A 690 31.54 2.86 -3.18
CA TYR A 690 30.43 2.49 -2.31
C TYR A 690 30.28 3.56 -1.23
N ASN A 691 29.18 4.32 -1.25
CA ASN A 691 29.04 5.52 -0.42
C ASN A 691 30.25 6.45 -0.57
N TYR A 692 31.12 6.58 0.43
CA TYR A 692 32.30 7.44 0.37
C TYR A 692 33.59 6.68 0.05
N ASP A 693 33.55 5.35 0.05
CA ASP A 693 34.73 4.50 -0.12
C ASP A 693 35.00 4.25 -1.60
N ASN A 694 36.23 4.54 -2.06
CA ASN A 694 36.70 4.08 -3.35
C ASN A 694 36.99 2.57 -3.28
N LEU A 695 36.30 1.78 -4.09
CA LEU A 695 36.48 0.32 -4.12
C LEU A 695 37.63 -0.09 -5.05
N CYS A 696 37.58 0.35 -6.30
CA CYS A 696 38.55 -0.01 -7.32
C CYS A 696 38.39 0.89 -8.56
N ASP A 697 39.40 0.87 -9.41
CA ASP A 697 39.34 1.46 -10.74
C ASP A 697 38.56 0.49 -11.67
N VAL A 698 37.86 1.04 -12.66
CA VAL A 698 37.02 0.27 -13.59
C VAL A 698 37.19 0.78 -15.01
N LEU A 699 36.93 -0.10 -15.99
CA LEU A 699 36.76 0.30 -17.39
C LEU A 699 35.27 0.22 -17.72
N ILE A 700 34.72 1.29 -18.29
CA ILE A 700 33.34 1.33 -18.76
C ILE A 700 33.32 0.98 -20.24
N GLU A 701 32.45 0.05 -20.64
CA GLU A 701 32.29 -0.30 -22.05
C GLU A 701 31.63 0.85 -22.83
N THR A 702 32.29 1.30 -23.91
CA THR A 702 31.78 2.35 -24.80
C THR A 702 31.11 1.77 -26.02
N ASN A 703 30.27 2.55 -26.70
CA ASN A 703 29.56 2.05 -27.88
C ASN A 703 30.51 1.94 -29.10
N SER A 704 31.18 0.80 -29.20
CA SER A 704 32.17 0.56 -30.26
C SER A 704 31.60 0.60 -31.68
N LEU A 705 30.28 0.46 -31.84
CA LEU A 705 29.57 0.42 -33.13
C LEU A 705 28.76 1.69 -33.38
N GLU A 706 28.99 2.79 -32.65
CA GLU A 706 28.23 4.04 -32.79
C GLU A 706 28.19 4.56 -34.25
N GLN A 707 29.29 4.43 -34.99
CA GLN A 707 29.44 4.86 -36.38
C GLN A 707 28.64 4.02 -37.40
N PHE A 708 28.16 2.84 -37.01
CA PHE A 708 27.39 1.95 -37.88
C PHE A 708 25.98 2.50 -38.09
N THR A 709 25.30 2.11 -39.16
CA THR A 709 23.89 2.46 -39.38
C THR A 709 23.01 1.83 -38.30
N GLU A 710 21.80 2.37 -38.12
CA GLU A 710 20.83 1.81 -37.16
C GLU A 710 20.54 0.33 -37.42
N THR A 711 20.33 -0.05 -38.69
CA THR A 711 20.05 -1.45 -39.05
C THR A 711 21.25 -2.36 -38.77
N GLU A 712 22.48 -1.91 -39.04
CA GLU A 712 23.68 -2.69 -38.71
C GLU A 712 23.84 -2.87 -37.19
N ARG A 713 23.53 -1.85 -36.38
CA ARG A 713 23.57 -1.95 -34.91
C ARG A 713 22.47 -2.84 -34.33
N GLU A 714 21.35 -3.01 -35.05
CA GLU A 714 20.35 -4.01 -34.68
C GLU A 714 20.79 -5.43 -35.04
N ILE A 715 21.56 -5.61 -36.13
CA ILE A 715 22.11 -6.90 -36.55
C ILE A 715 23.30 -7.31 -35.67
N LEU A 716 24.25 -6.41 -35.47
CA LEU A 716 25.52 -6.67 -34.80
C LEU A 716 25.54 -6.05 -33.41
N TYR A 717 25.78 -6.88 -32.41
CA TYR A 717 25.93 -6.44 -31.03
C TYR A 717 27.24 -6.99 -30.46
N LEU A 718 28.25 -6.13 -30.36
CA LEU A 718 29.53 -6.45 -29.73
C LEU A 718 29.43 -6.17 -28.24
N ALA A 719 29.70 -7.14 -27.36
CA ALA A 719 29.74 -6.93 -25.91
C ALA A 719 30.85 -7.75 -25.27
N THR A 720 31.60 -7.15 -24.36
CA THR A 720 32.82 -7.76 -23.79
C THR A 720 33.75 -8.26 -24.91
N ASP A 721 33.93 -9.57 -25.08
CA ASP A 721 34.72 -10.19 -26.14
C ASP A 721 33.87 -11.01 -27.14
N ARG A 722 32.54 -10.81 -27.17
CA ARG A 722 31.60 -11.56 -28.01
C ARG A 722 30.91 -10.69 -29.05
N LEU A 723 30.93 -11.14 -30.30
CA LEU A 723 30.03 -10.63 -31.33
C LEU A 723 28.72 -11.43 -31.34
N ARG A 724 27.58 -10.78 -31.09
CA ARG A 724 26.25 -11.37 -31.30
C ARG A 724 25.70 -10.91 -32.65
N ILE A 725 25.17 -11.86 -33.42
CA ILE A 725 24.47 -11.63 -34.69
C ILE A 725 22.98 -11.93 -34.50
N ASN A 726 22.15 -10.90 -34.57
CA ASN A 726 20.70 -11.00 -34.53
C ASN A 726 20.14 -11.23 -35.94
N ILE A 727 19.19 -12.16 -36.06
CA ILE A 727 18.49 -12.45 -37.33
C ILE A 727 17.15 -11.72 -37.46
N ILE A 728 16.73 -11.04 -36.39
CA ILE A 728 15.49 -10.28 -36.25
C ILE A 728 15.72 -9.14 -35.24
N SER A 729 15.15 -7.97 -35.48
CA SER A 729 15.01 -6.90 -34.48
C SER A 729 13.71 -7.15 -33.74
N GLY A 730 13.76 -7.63 -32.48
CA GLY A 730 12.56 -7.97 -31.68
C GLY A 730 12.28 -9.48 -31.57
N CYS A 731 11.09 -9.85 -31.10
CA CYS A 731 10.69 -11.25 -30.88
C CYS A 731 9.26 -11.54 -31.36
N GLU A 732 9.09 -12.46 -32.32
CA GLU A 732 7.79 -12.78 -32.92
C GLU A 732 6.78 -13.38 -31.94
N ASN A 733 7.25 -14.07 -30.89
CA ASN A 733 6.37 -14.57 -29.82
C ASN A 733 5.65 -13.43 -29.09
N LYS A 734 6.27 -12.25 -28.96
CA LYS A 734 5.61 -11.07 -28.38
C LYS A 734 4.54 -10.51 -29.31
N ASN A 735 4.74 -10.58 -30.63
CA ASN A 735 3.80 -10.06 -31.62
C ASN A 735 2.44 -10.80 -31.58
N ILE A 736 2.44 -12.06 -31.12
CA ILE A 736 1.24 -12.89 -30.96
C ILE A 736 0.75 -12.99 -29.50
N GLY A 737 1.26 -12.16 -28.59
CA GLY A 737 0.86 -12.15 -27.18
C GLY A 737 1.36 -13.36 -26.36
N GLN A 738 2.32 -14.13 -26.85
CA GLN A 738 2.90 -15.30 -26.18
C GLN A 738 4.35 -15.08 -25.72
N GLY A 739 4.79 -13.83 -25.60
CA GLY A 739 6.13 -13.48 -25.17
C GLY A 739 6.40 -13.76 -23.69
N CYS A 740 7.68 -13.89 -23.33
CA CYS A 740 8.09 -14.06 -21.93
C CYS A 740 7.82 -12.79 -21.12
N LYS A 741 7.14 -12.91 -19.98
CA LYS A 741 6.67 -11.79 -19.14
C LYS A 741 7.80 -11.01 -18.46
N PHE A 742 8.93 -11.65 -18.18
CA PHE A 742 10.13 -11.04 -17.58
C PHE A 742 11.04 -10.34 -18.61
N CYS A 743 10.82 -10.54 -19.91
CA CYS A 743 11.71 -10.05 -20.96
C CYS A 743 11.24 -8.69 -21.50
N ASN A 744 12.17 -7.76 -21.76
CA ASN A 744 11.89 -6.42 -22.32
C ASN A 744 12.21 -6.27 -23.82
N VAL A 745 12.55 -7.36 -24.53
CA VAL A 745 12.74 -7.33 -26.00
C VAL A 745 11.51 -6.72 -26.68
N SER A 746 11.69 -5.86 -27.66
CA SER A 746 10.60 -5.14 -28.33
C SER A 746 9.69 -6.06 -29.16
N ILE A 747 8.44 -5.65 -29.31
CA ILE A 747 7.53 -6.15 -30.35
C ILE A 747 8.06 -5.64 -31.68
N SER A 748 8.34 -6.54 -32.62
CA SER A 748 8.74 -6.15 -33.97
C SER A 748 8.72 -7.36 -34.92
N ASN A 749 8.31 -7.09 -36.17
CA ASN A 749 8.32 -8.04 -37.29
C ASN A 749 9.53 -7.84 -38.21
N LYS A 750 10.48 -6.96 -37.86
CA LYS A 750 11.62 -6.61 -38.71
C LYS A 750 12.63 -7.75 -38.71
N THR A 751 12.58 -8.58 -39.75
CA THR A 751 13.58 -9.63 -40.02
C THR A 751 14.69 -9.11 -40.92
N PHE A 752 15.88 -9.71 -40.81
CA PHE A 752 17.02 -9.36 -41.65
C PHE A 752 17.23 -10.39 -42.76
N THR A 753 17.55 -9.89 -43.95
CA THR A 753 17.92 -10.73 -45.09
C THR A 753 19.39 -11.16 -45.00
N TYR A 754 19.75 -12.25 -45.68
CA TYR A 754 21.15 -12.69 -45.78
C TYR A 754 22.08 -11.55 -46.25
N LYS A 755 21.67 -10.83 -47.30
CA LYS A 755 22.46 -9.71 -47.84
C LYS A 755 22.74 -8.63 -46.80
N GLN A 756 21.71 -8.19 -46.05
CA GLN A 756 21.90 -7.16 -45.02
C GLN A 756 22.87 -7.59 -43.92
N ILE A 757 22.83 -8.86 -43.52
CA ILE A 757 23.72 -9.40 -42.49
C ILE A 757 25.17 -9.47 -43.01
N ILE A 758 25.38 -9.94 -44.24
CA ILE A 758 26.71 -9.99 -44.84
C ILE A 758 27.27 -8.57 -45.06
N ASP A 759 26.46 -7.63 -45.56
CA ASP A 759 26.88 -6.23 -45.73
C ASP A 759 27.36 -5.63 -44.39
N ALA A 760 26.65 -5.90 -43.29
CA ALA A 760 27.04 -5.47 -41.94
C ALA A 760 28.35 -6.14 -41.47
N LEU A 761 28.54 -7.44 -41.73
CA LEU A 761 29.75 -8.18 -41.38
C LEU A 761 30.96 -7.72 -42.20
N GLU A 762 30.79 -7.43 -43.49
CA GLU A 762 31.86 -6.86 -44.32
C GLU A 762 32.26 -5.48 -43.80
N HIS A 763 31.28 -4.63 -43.47
CA HIS A 763 31.57 -3.34 -42.84
C HIS A 763 32.32 -3.52 -41.50
N LEU A 764 31.88 -4.44 -40.62
CA LEU A 764 32.58 -4.73 -39.37
C LEU A 764 34.04 -5.14 -39.60
N LYS A 765 34.29 -6.01 -40.59
CA LYS A 765 35.62 -6.47 -40.96
C LYS A 765 36.55 -5.31 -41.36
N THR A 766 36.05 -4.30 -42.07
CA THR A 766 36.86 -3.11 -42.42
C THR A 766 37.34 -2.32 -41.20
N THR A 767 36.65 -2.44 -40.05
CA THR A 767 37.02 -1.74 -38.82
C THR A 767 38.10 -2.45 -37.99
N GLN A 768 38.45 -3.69 -38.35
CA GLN A 768 39.44 -4.53 -37.66
C GLN A 768 39.19 -4.69 -36.14
N LYS A 769 37.94 -4.62 -35.69
CA LYS A 769 37.56 -4.78 -34.28
C LYS A 769 37.70 -6.23 -33.81
N THR A 770 38.43 -6.45 -32.73
CA THR A 770 38.68 -7.78 -32.17
C THR A 770 37.53 -8.26 -31.27
N PHE A 771 37.31 -9.58 -31.31
CA PHE A 771 36.43 -10.35 -30.42
C PHE A 771 36.88 -11.81 -30.47
N GLU A 772 36.58 -12.60 -29.45
CA GLU A 772 37.08 -13.97 -29.32
C GLU A 772 36.15 -15.01 -29.93
N HIS A 773 34.83 -14.76 -29.93
CA HIS A 773 33.84 -15.71 -30.43
C HIS A 773 32.57 -15.03 -30.93
N ILE A 774 31.76 -15.78 -31.69
CA ILE A 774 30.54 -15.30 -32.32
C ILE A 774 29.35 -16.11 -31.80
N MET A 775 28.26 -15.42 -31.45
CA MET A 775 27.00 -16.05 -31.08
C MET A 775 25.89 -15.62 -32.03
N LEU A 776 25.27 -16.59 -32.69
CA LEU A 776 24.05 -16.38 -33.44
C LEU A 776 22.87 -16.53 -32.48
N GLY A 777 22.01 -15.52 -32.41
CA GLY A 777 20.87 -15.55 -31.49
C GLY A 777 20.42 -14.17 -31.09
N GLY A 778 19.18 -14.09 -30.61
CA GLY A 778 18.47 -12.85 -30.31
C GLY A 778 17.02 -13.15 -29.99
N GLY A 779 16.09 -12.29 -30.41
CA GLY A 779 14.68 -12.65 -30.31
C GLY A 779 14.28 -13.78 -31.26
N SER A 780 13.11 -14.37 -31.01
CA SER A 780 12.65 -15.55 -31.75
C SER A 780 12.06 -15.15 -33.10
N ARG A 781 12.48 -15.88 -34.14
CA ARG A 781 11.89 -15.90 -35.48
C ARG A 781 11.27 -17.28 -35.71
N LEU A 782 9.99 -17.34 -36.05
CA LEU A 782 9.17 -18.55 -36.04
C LEU A 782 9.12 -19.27 -37.39
N ASP A 783 9.45 -18.59 -38.49
CA ASP A 783 9.45 -19.22 -39.81
C ASP A 783 10.66 -20.14 -40.05
N ALA A 784 10.44 -21.23 -40.79
CA ALA A 784 11.46 -22.22 -41.08
C ALA A 784 12.67 -21.68 -41.88
N GLY A 785 12.52 -20.53 -42.55
CA GLY A 785 13.60 -19.86 -43.25
C GLY A 785 14.68 -19.32 -42.31
N GLY A 786 14.38 -19.11 -41.02
CA GLY A 786 15.35 -18.68 -40.01
C GLY A 786 16.53 -19.66 -39.88
N TRP A 787 16.28 -20.97 -39.87
CA TRP A 787 17.34 -21.98 -39.80
C TRP A 787 18.23 -21.99 -41.02
N LYS A 788 17.63 -21.86 -42.22
CA LYS A 788 18.37 -21.77 -43.47
C LYS A 788 19.30 -20.55 -43.46
N LEU A 789 18.81 -19.41 -43.00
CA LEU A 789 19.58 -18.18 -42.88
C LEU A 789 20.76 -18.35 -41.91
N ILE A 790 20.54 -18.93 -40.72
CA ILE A 790 21.60 -19.22 -39.73
C ILE A 790 22.71 -20.07 -40.36
N ILE A 791 22.35 -21.16 -41.06
CA ILE A 791 23.31 -22.05 -41.72
C ILE A 791 24.09 -21.30 -42.80
N GLN A 792 23.42 -20.46 -43.61
CA GLN A 792 24.10 -19.64 -44.62
C GLN A 792 25.11 -18.67 -44.00
N ILE A 793 24.76 -18.03 -42.88
CA ILE A 793 25.67 -17.13 -42.15
C ILE A 793 26.87 -17.92 -41.61
N CYS A 794 26.64 -19.08 -40.98
CA CYS A 794 27.73 -19.90 -40.44
C CYS A 794 28.72 -20.34 -41.55
N ASN A 795 28.20 -20.78 -42.69
CA ASN A 795 29.03 -21.15 -43.84
C ASN A 795 29.84 -19.96 -44.37
N TYR A 796 29.27 -18.75 -44.42
CA TYR A 796 30.03 -17.54 -44.75
C TYR A 796 31.15 -17.30 -43.73
N LEU A 797 30.83 -17.31 -42.43
CA LEU A 797 31.79 -17.06 -41.35
C LEU A 797 32.95 -18.08 -41.35
N LYS A 798 32.67 -19.37 -41.58
CA LYS A 798 33.70 -20.42 -41.62
C LYS A 798 34.56 -20.40 -42.90
N ASN A 799 34.11 -19.77 -43.98
CA ASN A 799 34.87 -19.61 -45.22
C ASN A 799 35.66 -18.29 -45.30
N ASP A 800 35.35 -17.31 -44.45
CA ASP A 800 36.02 -16.01 -44.45
C ASP A 800 37.28 -15.99 -43.57
N GLU A 801 38.39 -15.42 -44.06
CA GLU A 801 39.67 -15.40 -43.33
C GLU A 801 39.63 -14.68 -41.98
N TYR A 802 38.81 -13.63 -41.85
CA TYR A 802 38.70 -12.85 -40.62
C TYR A 802 37.91 -13.59 -39.54
N TYR A 803 36.89 -14.35 -39.96
CA TYR A 803 35.92 -14.98 -39.05
C TYR A 803 36.18 -16.48 -38.80
N ARG A 804 36.82 -17.21 -39.73
CA ARG A 804 36.84 -18.68 -39.74
C ARG A 804 37.40 -19.35 -38.48
N ASN A 805 38.34 -18.69 -37.81
CA ASN A 805 38.98 -19.20 -36.60
C ASN A 805 38.23 -18.83 -35.31
N LYS A 806 37.12 -18.09 -35.40
CA LYS A 806 36.31 -17.71 -34.25
C LYS A 806 35.31 -18.84 -33.95
N PRO A 807 35.23 -19.33 -32.70
CA PRO A 807 34.21 -20.29 -32.30
C PRO A 807 32.81 -19.74 -32.55
N LEU A 808 31.93 -20.58 -33.08
CA LEU A 808 30.53 -20.22 -33.33
C LEU A 808 29.62 -20.89 -32.31
N SER A 809 28.73 -20.11 -31.71
CA SER A 809 27.70 -20.59 -30.79
C SER A 809 26.30 -20.18 -31.25
N LEU A 810 25.29 -20.97 -30.87
CA LEU A 810 23.89 -20.67 -31.16
C LEU A 810 23.08 -20.56 -29.86
N MET A 811 22.24 -19.54 -29.75
CA MET A 811 21.18 -19.46 -28.74
C MET A 811 19.83 -19.26 -29.42
N SER A 812 18.90 -20.20 -29.23
CA SER A 812 17.61 -20.17 -29.90
C SER A 812 16.51 -20.94 -29.15
N MET A 813 15.31 -20.96 -29.74
CA MET A 813 14.27 -21.94 -29.41
C MET A 813 14.69 -23.34 -29.87
N LEU A 814 13.89 -24.35 -29.49
CA LEU A 814 14.14 -25.76 -29.84
C LEU A 814 14.16 -26.00 -31.37
N PRO A 815 15.25 -26.53 -31.94
CA PRO A 815 15.29 -27.05 -33.30
C PRO A 815 14.85 -28.52 -33.36
N SER A 816 14.61 -29.04 -34.56
CA SER A 816 14.58 -30.50 -34.78
C SER A 816 15.99 -31.09 -34.79
N GLU A 817 16.10 -32.40 -34.53
CA GLU A 817 17.39 -33.10 -34.55
C GLU A 817 18.11 -33.01 -35.91
N ALA A 818 17.36 -33.07 -37.01
CA ALA A 818 17.91 -32.90 -38.36
C ALA A 818 18.56 -31.50 -38.55
N ILE A 819 18.05 -30.49 -37.85
CA ILE A 819 18.64 -29.14 -37.86
C ILE A 819 19.88 -29.09 -36.97
N LEU A 820 19.91 -29.77 -35.81
CA LEU A 820 21.12 -29.85 -34.96
C LEU A 820 22.33 -30.38 -35.73
N ASN A 821 22.16 -31.47 -36.48
CA ASN A 821 23.24 -32.03 -37.31
C ASN A 821 23.73 -31.04 -38.36
N LYS A 822 22.80 -30.37 -39.07
CA LYS A 822 23.16 -29.34 -40.06
C LYS A 822 23.87 -28.14 -39.45
N LEU A 823 23.52 -27.75 -38.22
CA LEU A 823 24.20 -26.68 -37.49
C LEU A 823 25.62 -27.08 -37.11
N LYS A 824 25.82 -28.33 -36.67
CA LYS A 824 27.15 -28.88 -36.39
C LYS A 824 28.02 -28.93 -37.66
N GLU A 825 27.46 -29.40 -38.77
CA GLU A 825 28.12 -29.41 -40.08
C GLU A 825 28.49 -28.01 -40.58
N ALA A 826 27.65 -27.00 -40.30
CA ALA A 826 27.91 -25.60 -40.62
C ALA A 826 28.95 -24.94 -39.70
N GLY A 827 29.48 -25.67 -38.71
CA GLY A 827 30.57 -25.22 -37.84
C GLY A 827 30.12 -24.58 -36.52
N ILE A 828 28.88 -24.79 -36.07
CA ILE A 828 28.48 -24.47 -34.68
C ILE A 828 29.18 -25.44 -33.72
N GLU A 829 29.79 -24.88 -32.68
CA GLU A 829 30.56 -25.60 -31.67
C GLU A 829 29.81 -25.71 -30.35
N GLU A 830 29.06 -24.66 -29.97
CA GLU A 830 28.29 -24.60 -28.73
C GLU A 830 26.82 -24.22 -28.97
N VAL A 831 25.90 -24.78 -28.18
CA VAL A 831 24.45 -24.46 -28.27
C VAL A 831 23.84 -24.15 -26.91
N ALA A 832 22.86 -23.24 -26.90
CA ALA A 832 22.11 -22.83 -25.73
C ALA A 832 20.60 -22.88 -25.98
N PHE A 833 19.91 -23.75 -25.24
CA PHE A 833 18.44 -23.88 -25.24
C PHE A 833 17.93 -23.66 -23.81
N ASN A 834 17.50 -22.44 -23.51
CA ASN A 834 17.24 -22.01 -22.14
C ASN A 834 15.86 -22.47 -21.66
N ILE A 835 15.84 -23.19 -20.54
CA ILE A 835 14.64 -23.57 -19.79
C ILE A 835 14.09 -22.36 -19.03
N GLU A 836 14.93 -21.55 -18.40
CA GLU A 836 14.63 -20.29 -17.67
C GLU A 836 13.79 -20.43 -16.39
N VAL A 837 12.74 -21.27 -16.39
CA VAL A 837 11.84 -21.49 -15.25
C VAL A 837 11.70 -22.99 -15.01
N ALA A 838 11.99 -23.44 -13.80
CA ALA A 838 11.98 -24.86 -13.43
C ALA A 838 10.56 -25.40 -13.25
N ASN A 839 9.66 -24.65 -12.61
CA ASN A 839 8.28 -25.06 -12.36
C ASN A 839 7.43 -24.97 -13.63
N GLU A 840 6.80 -26.08 -14.02
CA GLU A 840 6.05 -26.17 -15.28
C GLU A 840 4.80 -25.27 -15.32
N ARG A 841 4.09 -25.15 -14.19
CA ARG A 841 2.90 -24.26 -14.11
C ARG A 841 3.32 -22.80 -14.25
N LEU A 842 4.43 -22.42 -13.63
CA LEU A 842 4.98 -21.08 -13.71
C LEU A 842 5.51 -20.80 -15.12
N ALA A 843 6.21 -21.75 -15.74
CA ALA A 843 6.68 -21.69 -17.11
C ALA A 843 5.53 -21.40 -18.10
N LYS A 844 4.41 -22.11 -17.96
CA LYS A 844 3.20 -21.89 -18.77
C LYS A 844 2.67 -20.46 -18.64
N CYS A 845 2.71 -19.91 -17.43
CA CYS A 845 2.20 -18.57 -17.12
C CYS A 845 3.15 -17.44 -17.53
N LEU A 846 4.47 -17.65 -17.42
CA LEU A 846 5.49 -16.62 -17.64
C LEU A 846 6.06 -16.64 -19.06
N MET A 847 6.15 -17.80 -19.72
CA MET A 847 6.77 -17.97 -21.04
C MET A 847 5.96 -18.94 -21.92
N PRO A 848 4.69 -18.62 -22.22
CA PRO A 848 3.76 -19.58 -22.83
C PRO A 848 4.24 -20.17 -24.17
N ALA A 849 4.92 -19.38 -25.02
CA ALA A 849 5.47 -19.90 -26.27
C ALA A 849 6.59 -20.94 -26.08
N LYS A 850 7.48 -20.73 -25.10
CA LYS A 850 8.55 -21.69 -24.77
C LYS A 850 7.98 -22.96 -24.12
N HIS A 851 7.02 -22.78 -23.21
CA HIS A 851 6.36 -23.91 -22.55
C HIS A 851 5.57 -24.79 -23.53
N LYS A 852 5.13 -24.29 -24.69
CA LYS A 852 4.22 -25.00 -25.60
C LYS A 852 4.63 -26.45 -25.92
N GLU A 853 5.92 -26.71 -26.09
CA GLU A 853 6.46 -28.05 -26.39
C GLU A 853 6.67 -28.93 -25.13
N GLY A 854 6.57 -28.35 -23.94
CA GLY A 854 6.80 -29.01 -22.66
C GLY A 854 8.27 -29.15 -22.29
N LYS A 855 8.54 -29.41 -21.00
CA LYS A 855 9.90 -29.53 -20.45
C LYS A 855 10.64 -30.76 -20.99
N GLU A 856 9.92 -31.87 -21.19
CA GLU A 856 10.47 -33.10 -21.77
C GLU A 856 11.03 -32.90 -23.18
N ALA A 857 10.42 -32.03 -23.99
CA ALA A 857 10.95 -31.70 -25.31
C ALA A 857 12.29 -30.97 -25.22
N TYR A 858 12.44 -30.07 -24.23
CA TYR A 858 13.72 -29.44 -23.92
C TYR A 858 14.76 -30.47 -23.50
N TYR A 859 14.43 -31.37 -22.57
CA TYR A 859 15.37 -32.40 -22.12
C TYR A 859 15.82 -33.32 -23.24
N ASN A 860 14.90 -33.76 -24.10
CA ASN A 860 15.23 -34.59 -25.25
C ASN A 860 16.20 -33.88 -26.21
N ILE A 861 15.93 -32.62 -26.56
CA ILE A 861 16.79 -31.84 -27.45
C ILE A 861 18.14 -31.53 -26.80
N LEU A 862 18.17 -31.24 -25.50
CA LEU A 862 19.40 -31.01 -24.75
C LEU A 862 20.29 -32.26 -24.73
N ASN A 863 19.74 -33.44 -24.42
CA ASN A 863 20.48 -34.71 -24.47
C ASN A 863 21.02 -35.00 -25.89
N LYS A 864 20.20 -34.82 -26.92
CA LYS A 864 20.65 -34.97 -28.32
C LYS A 864 21.75 -33.98 -28.66
N SER A 865 21.66 -32.77 -28.16
CA SER A 865 22.68 -31.75 -28.36
C SER A 865 24.00 -32.14 -27.69
N VAL A 866 23.98 -32.75 -26.51
CA VAL A 866 25.21 -33.23 -25.87
C VAL A 866 25.87 -34.32 -26.70
N ASN A 867 25.08 -35.25 -27.26
CA ASN A 867 25.60 -36.29 -28.16
C ASN A 867 26.23 -35.73 -29.44
N ILE A 868 25.72 -34.62 -29.98
CA ILE A 868 26.18 -34.01 -31.25
C ILE A 868 27.33 -33.02 -31.03
N PHE A 869 27.22 -32.15 -30.03
CA PHE A 869 28.16 -31.06 -29.78
C PHE A 869 29.26 -31.43 -28.77
N GLY A 870 29.03 -32.44 -27.93
CA GLY A 870 29.94 -32.92 -26.90
C GLY A 870 29.62 -32.36 -25.51
N GLU A 871 30.13 -33.04 -24.49
CA GLU A 871 29.98 -32.64 -23.09
C GLU A 871 30.55 -31.24 -22.84
N GLY A 872 29.79 -30.44 -22.09
CA GLY A 872 30.16 -29.06 -21.76
C GLY A 872 30.04 -28.07 -22.93
N ASN A 873 29.55 -28.47 -24.11
CA ASN A 873 29.28 -27.54 -25.23
C ASN A 873 27.79 -27.22 -25.36
N VAL A 874 26.99 -27.68 -24.41
CA VAL A 874 25.55 -27.42 -24.32
C VAL A 874 25.28 -26.72 -23.00
N ARG A 875 24.45 -25.68 -23.02
CA ARG A 875 24.07 -24.95 -21.81
C ARG A 875 22.59 -24.58 -21.79
N SER A 876 22.08 -24.35 -20.59
CA SER A 876 20.73 -23.84 -20.37
C SER A 876 20.72 -22.80 -19.25
N ALA A 877 20.06 -21.67 -19.49
CA ALA A 877 19.92 -20.64 -18.46
C ALA A 877 18.72 -20.90 -17.55
N LEU A 878 18.85 -20.58 -16.25
CA LEU A 878 17.79 -20.54 -15.25
C LEU A 878 17.73 -19.15 -14.62
N ILE A 879 16.53 -18.61 -14.43
CA ILE A 879 16.32 -17.30 -13.84
C ILE A 879 16.09 -17.46 -12.34
N VAL A 880 17.07 -17.02 -11.56
CA VAL A 880 17.05 -17.11 -10.10
C VAL A 880 16.11 -16.04 -9.53
N GLY A 881 15.10 -16.49 -8.78
CA GLY A 881 14.09 -15.63 -8.15
C GLY A 881 12.66 -15.86 -8.62
N LEU A 882 12.43 -16.73 -9.60
CA LEU A 882 11.09 -17.09 -10.09
C LEU A 882 10.56 -18.36 -9.42
N ASP A 883 11.38 -19.40 -9.34
CA ASP A 883 11.03 -20.70 -8.77
C ASP A 883 11.34 -20.78 -7.28
N GLN A 884 10.77 -21.78 -6.59
CA GLN A 884 11.20 -22.18 -5.26
C GLN A 884 12.64 -22.71 -5.30
N LYS A 885 13.40 -22.53 -4.21
CA LYS A 885 14.80 -22.95 -4.16
C LYS A 885 14.99 -24.43 -4.50
N GLU A 886 14.15 -25.29 -3.94
CA GLU A 886 14.23 -26.74 -4.16
C GLU A 886 14.03 -27.10 -5.64
N GLU A 887 13.04 -26.52 -6.31
CA GLU A 887 12.78 -26.74 -7.74
C GLU A 887 13.95 -26.23 -8.60
N LEU A 888 14.52 -25.08 -8.26
CA LEU A 888 15.70 -24.52 -8.93
C LEU A 888 16.91 -25.46 -8.77
N TYR A 889 17.20 -25.94 -7.57
CA TYR A 889 18.33 -26.82 -7.31
C TYR A 889 18.18 -28.18 -8.01
N ASN A 890 16.97 -28.76 -7.99
CA ASN A 890 16.67 -29.98 -8.72
C ASN A 890 16.88 -29.80 -10.23
N GLU A 891 16.53 -28.63 -10.78
CA GLU A 891 16.77 -28.33 -12.19
C GLU A 891 18.26 -28.18 -12.52
N ILE A 892 19.03 -27.55 -11.63
CA ILE A 892 20.50 -27.44 -11.77
C ILE A 892 21.14 -28.82 -11.83
N LEU A 893 20.76 -29.71 -10.91
CA LEU A 893 21.25 -31.10 -10.86
C LEU A 893 20.85 -31.87 -12.13
N THR A 894 19.59 -31.76 -12.54
CA THR A 894 19.07 -32.43 -13.76
C THR A 894 19.87 -32.02 -15.00
N LEU A 895 20.12 -30.71 -15.17
CA LEU A 895 20.94 -30.22 -16.29
C LEU A 895 22.37 -30.76 -16.22
N ALA A 896 22.99 -30.71 -15.04
CA ALA A 896 24.37 -31.16 -14.86
C ALA A 896 24.53 -32.68 -15.10
N ASP A 897 23.58 -33.50 -14.64
CA ASP A 897 23.54 -34.96 -14.88
C ASP A 897 23.40 -35.30 -16.37
N MET A 898 22.74 -34.44 -17.14
CA MET A 898 22.67 -34.53 -18.60
C MET A 898 23.92 -33.98 -19.30
N ASN A 899 24.97 -33.60 -18.57
CA ASN A 899 26.17 -32.91 -19.07
C ASN A 899 25.88 -31.56 -19.77
N VAL A 900 24.79 -30.90 -19.38
CA VAL A 900 24.42 -29.55 -19.79
C VAL A 900 24.88 -28.56 -18.73
N ILE A 901 25.54 -27.47 -19.13
CA ILE A 901 26.02 -26.47 -18.17
C ILE A 901 24.86 -25.58 -17.71
N PRO A 902 24.50 -25.59 -16.41
CA PRO A 902 23.52 -24.65 -15.86
C PRO A 902 24.12 -23.25 -15.78
N CYS A 903 23.42 -22.26 -16.33
CA CYS A 903 23.80 -20.85 -16.30
C CYS A 903 22.78 -20.07 -15.46
N LEU A 904 23.18 -19.56 -14.30
CA LEU A 904 22.25 -18.84 -13.42
C LEU A 904 22.26 -17.34 -13.71
N SER A 905 21.10 -16.78 -14.03
CA SER A 905 20.93 -15.33 -14.19
C SER A 905 19.96 -14.81 -13.13
N ALA A 906 20.34 -13.75 -12.41
CA ALA A 906 19.45 -13.15 -11.43
C ALA A 906 18.24 -12.51 -12.13
N LEU A 907 17.03 -12.70 -11.56
CA LEU A 907 15.85 -11.99 -12.02
C LEU A 907 16.07 -10.49 -11.90
N ARG A 908 16.12 -9.81 -13.06
CA ARG A 908 16.15 -8.35 -13.14
C ARG A 908 14.79 -7.84 -13.58
N ILE A 909 14.27 -6.86 -12.86
CA ILE A 909 12.98 -6.22 -13.19
C ILE A 909 13.22 -5.17 -14.26
N LEU A 910 12.82 -5.48 -15.49
CA LEU A 910 13.12 -4.65 -16.66
C LEU A 910 11.96 -3.71 -17.01
N PRO A 911 12.24 -2.41 -17.24
CA PRO A 911 11.24 -1.47 -17.75
C PRO A 911 10.59 -1.97 -19.05
N GLY A 912 9.27 -1.84 -19.17
CA GLY A 912 8.51 -2.30 -20.34
C GLY A 912 8.28 -3.81 -20.42
N SER A 913 8.70 -4.57 -19.41
CA SER A 913 8.29 -5.97 -19.24
C SER A 913 6.93 -6.04 -18.54
N SER A 914 6.22 -7.18 -18.66
CA SER A 914 4.97 -7.38 -17.92
C SER A 914 5.16 -7.47 -16.40
N MET A 915 6.42 -7.62 -15.96
CA MET A 915 6.81 -7.70 -14.55
C MET A 915 7.44 -6.40 -14.03
N GLU A 916 7.35 -5.28 -14.76
CA GLU A 916 8.04 -4.02 -14.41
C GLU A 916 7.70 -3.45 -13.02
N ASN A 917 6.59 -3.89 -12.43
CA ASN A 917 6.14 -3.49 -11.08
C ASN A 917 6.50 -4.52 -9.98
N ALA A 918 7.23 -5.60 -10.31
CA ALA A 918 7.73 -6.56 -9.34
C ALA A 918 9.04 -6.07 -8.68
N LEU A 919 9.62 -6.88 -7.80
CA LEU A 919 10.94 -6.64 -7.21
C LEU A 919 11.86 -7.84 -7.44
N PRO A 920 13.17 -7.60 -7.60
CA PRO A 920 14.16 -8.66 -7.69
C PRO A 920 14.40 -9.32 -6.32
N PRO A 921 15.05 -10.49 -6.28
CA PRO A 921 15.51 -11.12 -5.04
C PRO A 921 16.52 -10.25 -4.29
N SER A 922 16.67 -10.48 -2.98
CA SER A 922 17.71 -9.81 -2.20
C SER A 922 19.11 -10.35 -2.55
N ASN A 923 20.14 -9.53 -2.33
CA ASN A 923 21.53 -9.96 -2.52
C ASN A 923 21.88 -11.19 -1.69
N GLU A 924 21.38 -11.26 -0.45
CA GLU A 924 21.60 -12.37 0.48
C GLU A 924 21.06 -13.67 -0.09
N TYR A 925 19.85 -13.63 -0.69
CA TYR A 925 19.25 -14.77 -1.37
C TYR A 925 20.08 -15.22 -2.58
N LEU A 926 20.55 -14.28 -3.40
CA LEU A 926 21.35 -14.59 -4.59
C LEU A 926 22.71 -15.20 -4.23
N ILE A 927 23.36 -14.71 -3.16
CA ILE A 927 24.62 -15.25 -2.65
C ILE A 927 24.43 -16.68 -2.14
N ASP A 928 23.35 -16.93 -1.38
CA ASP A 928 23.00 -18.25 -0.87
C ASP A 928 22.76 -19.26 -2.01
N VAL A 929 21.94 -18.87 -3.00
CA VAL A 929 21.70 -19.70 -4.19
C VAL A 929 22.99 -20.00 -4.95
N TYR A 930 23.86 -19.00 -5.15
CA TYR A 930 25.14 -19.20 -5.81
C TYR A 930 26.03 -20.19 -5.07
N ASN A 931 26.24 -20.00 -3.77
CA ASN A 931 27.10 -20.84 -2.95
C ASN A 931 26.59 -22.28 -2.89
N HIS A 932 25.28 -22.45 -2.69
CA HIS A 932 24.65 -23.77 -2.63
C HIS A 932 24.75 -24.49 -3.98
N SER A 933 24.48 -23.79 -5.09
CA SER A 933 24.58 -24.37 -6.44
C SER A 933 26.01 -24.82 -6.76
N CYS A 934 27.02 -24.03 -6.38
CA CYS A 934 28.42 -24.41 -6.54
C CYS A 934 28.80 -25.63 -5.69
N ALA A 935 28.26 -25.77 -4.48
CA ALA A 935 28.48 -26.95 -3.65
C ALA A 935 27.87 -28.21 -4.27
N LEU A 936 26.61 -28.14 -4.69
CA LEU A 936 25.89 -29.23 -5.36
C LEU A 936 26.65 -29.78 -6.59
N LEU A 937 27.12 -28.88 -7.47
CA LEU A 937 27.84 -29.30 -8.68
C LEU A 937 29.20 -29.96 -8.38
N LYS A 938 29.88 -29.55 -7.30
CA LYS A 938 31.15 -30.17 -6.89
C LYS A 938 30.95 -31.61 -6.42
N GLU A 939 29.86 -31.86 -5.69
CA GLU A 939 29.50 -33.17 -5.14
C GLU A 939 28.99 -34.16 -6.19
N LEU A 940 28.41 -33.68 -7.30
CA LEU A 940 27.88 -34.50 -8.39
C LEU A 940 28.94 -35.44 -9.01
N GLY A 941 28.61 -36.65 -9.43
CA GLY A 941 29.59 -37.56 -10.07
C GLY A 941 30.00 -37.20 -11.51
N GLY A 942 29.29 -36.27 -12.17
CA GLY A 942 29.43 -35.93 -13.59
C GLY A 942 30.59 -34.98 -13.94
N SER A 943 30.71 -34.64 -15.24
CA SER A 943 31.78 -33.77 -15.77
C SER A 943 31.53 -32.27 -15.56
N ILE A 944 30.28 -31.87 -15.29
CA ILE A 944 29.91 -30.48 -15.02
C ILE A 944 30.10 -30.18 -13.54
N LYS A 945 31.17 -29.42 -13.23
CA LYS A 945 31.57 -29.08 -11.85
C LYS A 945 31.35 -27.63 -11.44
N ASP A 946 31.06 -26.76 -12.41
CA ASP A 946 30.91 -25.33 -12.21
C ASP A 946 29.72 -24.78 -13.00
N LEU A 947 29.22 -23.63 -12.55
CA LEU A 947 28.22 -22.85 -13.28
C LEU A 947 28.79 -22.29 -14.59
N GLY A 948 27.91 -21.97 -15.53
CA GLY A 948 28.28 -21.42 -16.84
C GLY A 948 27.99 -19.94 -17.04
N PRO A 949 28.35 -19.40 -18.22
CA PRO A 949 29.02 -20.08 -19.34
C PRO A 949 30.53 -20.26 -19.12
N LYS A 950 31.18 -21.12 -19.94
CA LYS A 950 32.63 -21.35 -19.90
C LYS A 950 33.46 -20.08 -20.10
N CYS A 951 33.09 -19.26 -21.09
CA CYS A 951 33.75 -17.98 -21.38
C CYS A 951 33.60 -17.00 -20.20
N ASN A 952 34.71 -16.63 -19.56
CA ASN A 952 34.74 -15.73 -18.40
C ASN A 952 34.09 -14.38 -18.69
N SER A 953 34.36 -13.77 -19.85
CA SER A 953 33.79 -12.48 -20.25
C SER A 953 32.26 -12.51 -20.38
N CYS A 954 31.71 -13.64 -20.84
CA CYS A 954 30.27 -13.86 -20.97
C CYS A 954 29.56 -14.16 -19.63
N ARG A 955 30.30 -14.29 -18.52
CA ARG A 955 29.72 -14.40 -17.17
C ARG A 955 29.28 -13.05 -16.61
N ASN A 956 29.42 -11.96 -17.36
CA ASN A 956 29.15 -10.60 -16.89
C ASN A 956 27.74 -10.40 -16.33
N ASN A 957 26.74 -11.12 -16.84
CA ASN A 957 25.35 -11.07 -16.39
C ASN A 957 24.86 -12.35 -15.67
N MET A 958 25.79 -13.19 -15.21
CA MET A 958 25.51 -14.46 -14.55
C MET A 958 25.94 -14.44 -13.07
N LEU A 959 25.32 -15.28 -12.25
CA LEU A 959 25.76 -15.60 -10.90
C LEU A 959 26.93 -16.59 -10.96
N HIS A 960 28.07 -16.12 -11.47
CA HIS A 960 29.31 -16.90 -11.58
C HIS A 960 30.49 -15.96 -11.68
N LEU A 961 31.66 -16.29 -11.12
CA LEU A 961 32.84 -15.41 -11.18
C LEU A 961 33.50 -15.43 -12.56
#